data_AF-A0A916BWJ0-F1
#
_entry.id   AF-A0A916BWJ0-F1
#
_cell.length_a   1.000
_cell.length_b   1.000
_cell.length_c   1.000
_cell.angle_alpha   90.00
_cell.angle_beta   90.00
_cell.angle_gamma   90.00
#
_symmetry.space_group_name_H-M   'P 1'
#
loop_
_entity.id
_entity.type
_entity.pdbx_description
1 polymer ?
#
loop_
_entity_poly.entity_id
_entity_poly.type
_entity_poly.pdbx_seq_one_letter_code
_entity_poly.pdbx_strand_id
1 'polypeptide(L)'
;MKIFVPGRICLFGEHSDWAGGYRRINAEIEKGYTLICGTDQGIHAEVAAHPTLLVLTTVTPDGARVGPYEIPMEPKALLEEAGRGGFWSYAAGVAYQVITNYRVRGLTIDNYKMDLPMKKGLSSSAAICVLTARAFNRVYDLKLTVRGEMELAYQGEITTPSRCGRMDQGCAFGNRPVLMTFDGDRLDTEELQVSRELYYVVVDLHARKDTLEILKKLNRCYPTAENEIEQGVQELLGPINKRIVQQSIEALRAGNAERLGALMVEAQAFFDRYATPICPEELTSPVLHKVLSYEPLKPHIYGGKGVGSQGDGTAQFLARSAADQQAVIEIIERDLGLSALNLTLQPARKVRKALIPAAGYGTRLFPATKATKKELFPVIDRDGVAKPAILLIVEEVLQAGIEEVIIIVQADDLHEFKSFFNEQISIENYNKLPRHFQDYARHLLEIGRHVKFVTQTAQEGFGHAIHCAKEAIGHEPFLLMLGDHLYRSHNERSCAQQLLDVYHQHGISLVGLRRTPEDQIAAFGTVAGVWLEGGQLLNINEFAEKPTIDYARSHLLVPGLPEHEYLTLFGQYIIKPQIFDYLAEHIQHNVRERGEFQLTSALDRLRQEDGFHGLIVDGKRYDIGLPEHYLETLQTFGQDELSANEFAPHEP
;
A
#
# COMPACT_ATOMS: atom_id res chain seq x y z
N MET A 1 -8.07 -7.36 17.91
CA MET A 1 -7.16 -7.08 16.76
C MET A 1 -6.22 -5.95 17.15
N LYS A 2 -4.95 -5.99 16.72
CA LYS A 2 -4.01 -4.89 16.97
C LYS A 2 -4.06 -3.88 15.83
N ILE A 3 -4.06 -2.60 16.17
CA ILE A 3 -4.07 -1.49 15.22
C ILE A 3 -2.98 -0.51 15.60
N PHE A 4 -2.29 0.01 14.58
CA PHE A 4 -1.41 1.16 14.70
C PHE A 4 -1.92 2.29 13.81
N VAL A 5 -1.87 3.51 14.34
CA VAL A 5 -2.09 4.74 13.59
C VAL A 5 -0.94 5.70 13.90
N PRO A 6 -0.15 6.11 12.90
CA PRO A 6 0.94 7.05 13.13
C PRO A 6 0.40 8.46 13.41
N GLY A 7 1.27 9.34 13.91
CA GLY A 7 1.11 10.76 13.68
C GLY A 7 1.32 11.12 12.21
N ARG A 8 1.39 12.41 11.90
CA ARG A 8 1.76 12.86 10.55
C ARG A 8 2.68 14.07 10.55
N ILE A 9 3.50 14.16 9.52
CA ILE A 9 4.36 15.29 9.18
C ILE A 9 4.03 15.86 7.79
N CYS A 10 4.18 17.17 7.62
CA CYS A 10 3.92 17.87 6.38
C CYS A 10 5.30 18.11 5.82
N LEU A 11 5.66 17.36 4.79
CA LEU A 11 6.94 17.54 4.12
C LEU A 11 6.91 18.92 3.44
N PHE A 12 5.84 19.21 2.69
CA PHE A 12 5.63 20.47 1.99
C PHE A 12 4.16 20.88 1.91
N GLY A 13 3.91 22.18 1.90
CA GLY A 13 2.60 22.77 1.57
C GLY A 13 1.63 22.96 2.71
N GLU A 14 2.17 23.24 3.90
CA GLU A 14 1.39 23.68 5.06
C GLU A 14 0.33 24.72 4.69
N HIS A 15 -0.83 24.66 5.36
CA HIS A 15 -1.96 25.58 5.24
C HIS A 15 -2.72 25.58 3.91
N SER A 16 -2.17 24.95 2.87
CA SER A 16 -2.82 24.95 1.57
C SER A 16 -4.12 24.13 1.54
N ASP A 17 -4.34 23.26 2.53
CA ASP A 17 -5.52 22.42 2.67
C ASP A 17 -6.80 23.23 2.90
N TRP A 18 -6.78 24.19 3.82
CA TRP A 18 -7.90 25.11 4.02
C TRP A 18 -7.89 26.26 3.01
N ALA A 19 -6.71 26.70 2.54
CA ALA A 19 -6.61 27.78 1.55
C ALA A 19 -7.28 27.39 0.23
N GLY A 20 -7.00 26.18 -0.28
CA GLY A 20 -7.67 25.61 -1.46
C GLY A 20 -9.17 25.43 -1.29
N GLY A 21 -9.65 25.33 -0.04
CA GLY A 21 -11.07 25.27 0.28
C GLY A 21 -11.84 26.55 -0.08
N TYR A 22 -11.18 27.72 -0.09
CA TYR A 22 -11.81 28.98 -0.49
C TYR A 22 -12.13 29.08 -1.99
N ARG A 23 -11.67 28.13 -2.82
CA ARG A 23 -12.07 28.02 -4.24
C ARG A 23 -13.57 27.88 -4.44
N ARG A 24 -14.30 27.36 -3.45
CA ARG A 24 -15.78 27.32 -3.48
C ARG A 24 -16.42 28.72 -3.49
N ILE A 25 -15.68 29.73 -3.05
CA ILE A 25 -16.12 31.14 -2.99
C ILE A 25 -15.48 31.95 -4.13
N ASN A 26 -14.18 31.73 -4.40
CA ASN A 26 -13.44 32.45 -5.43
C ASN A 26 -12.61 31.46 -6.27
N ALA A 27 -13.05 31.22 -7.51
CA ALA A 27 -12.43 30.24 -8.42
C ALA A 27 -11.01 30.61 -8.90
N GLU A 28 -10.60 31.88 -8.74
CA GLU A 28 -9.27 32.38 -9.08
C GLU A 28 -8.20 31.95 -8.05
N ILE A 29 -8.59 31.58 -6.83
CA ILE A 29 -7.67 31.05 -5.82
C ILE A 29 -7.05 29.75 -6.34
N GLU A 30 -5.74 29.57 -6.26
CA GLU A 30 -5.10 28.32 -6.68
C GLU A 30 -5.55 27.11 -5.82
N LYS A 31 -5.49 25.90 -6.39
CA LYS A 31 -5.75 24.68 -5.62
C LYS A 31 -4.75 24.52 -4.48
N GLY A 32 -5.20 23.89 -3.39
CA GLY A 32 -4.34 23.50 -2.29
C GLY A 32 -3.52 22.26 -2.63
N TYR A 33 -2.25 22.23 -2.25
CA TYR A 33 -1.37 21.09 -2.47
C TYR A 33 -0.53 20.83 -1.23
N THR A 34 -0.73 19.69 -0.58
CA THR A 34 0.08 19.25 0.55
C THR A 34 0.78 17.94 0.23
N LEU A 35 2.03 17.81 0.63
CA LEU A 35 2.76 16.55 0.62
C LEU A 35 3.02 16.14 2.07
N ILE A 36 2.39 15.06 2.51
CA ILE A 36 2.43 14.60 3.89
C ILE A 36 3.01 13.19 3.99
N CYS A 37 3.34 12.76 5.19
CA CYS A 37 3.68 11.37 5.50
C CYS A 37 3.34 11.07 6.96
N GLY A 38 2.97 9.83 7.28
CA GLY A 38 2.87 9.37 8.67
C GLY A 38 4.24 9.26 9.34
N THR A 39 4.27 9.41 10.67
CA THR A 39 5.47 9.22 11.49
C THR A 39 5.70 7.76 11.86
N ASP A 40 6.88 7.41 12.38
CA ASP A 40 7.14 6.07 12.92
C ASP A 40 6.51 5.89 14.33
N GLN A 41 6.23 7.00 15.01
CA GLN A 41 5.54 7.05 16.29
C GLN A 41 4.03 7.28 16.10
N GLY A 42 3.21 6.81 17.03
CA GLY A 42 1.76 6.82 16.88
C GLY A 42 1.01 6.30 18.10
N ILE A 43 -0.16 5.73 17.81
CA ILE A 43 -1.08 5.14 18.76
C ILE A 43 -1.19 3.65 18.44
N HIS A 44 -0.90 2.81 19.41
CA HIS A 44 -1.09 1.37 19.33
C HIS A 44 -2.29 0.96 20.19
N ALA A 45 -3.25 0.27 19.58
CA ALA A 45 -4.44 -0.17 20.29
C ALA A 45 -4.81 -1.61 19.99
N GLU A 46 -5.44 -2.25 20.97
CA GLU A 46 -6.21 -3.47 20.79
C GLU A 46 -7.69 -3.13 20.69
N VAL A 47 -8.35 -3.66 19.67
CA VAL A 47 -9.77 -3.39 19.41
C VAL A 47 -10.58 -4.67 19.34
N ALA A 48 -11.83 -4.58 19.78
CA ALA A 48 -12.79 -5.67 19.76
C ALA A 48 -14.22 -5.15 19.64
N ALA A 49 -15.13 -5.98 19.13
CA ALA A 49 -16.56 -5.67 19.16
C ALA A 49 -17.07 -5.66 20.61
N HIS A 50 -17.97 -4.72 20.91
CA HIS A 50 -18.72 -4.67 22.15
C HIS A 50 -20.22 -4.74 21.84
N PRO A 51 -21.06 -5.35 22.69
CA PRO A 51 -22.49 -5.48 22.41
C PRO A 51 -23.22 -4.13 22.26
N THR A 52 -22.93 -3.13 23.11
CA THR A 52 -23.76 -1.91 23.20
C THR A 52 -23.02 -0.58 23.47
N LEU A 53 -21.72 -0.57 23.73
CA LEU A 53 -20.98 0.59 24.26
C LEU A 53 -19.75 0.88 23.39
N LEU A 54 -19.35 2.14 23.35
CA LEU A 54 -18.00 2.56 22.99
C LEU A 54 -17.18 2.61 24.29
N VAL A 55 -16.24 1.68 24.45
CA VAL A 55 -15.38 1.56 25.63
C VAL A 55 -13.96 1.98 25.25
N LEU A 56 -13.46 3.04 25.87
CA LEU A 56 -12.19 3.65 25.52
C LEU A 56 -11.23 3.60 26.70
N THR A 57 -10.03 3.07 26.49
CA THR A 57 -8.93 3.14 27.44
C THR A 57 -7.70 3.66 26.73
N THR A 58 -6.92 4.51 27.39
CA THR A 58 -5.71 5.10 26.82
C THR A 58 -4.56 5.10 27.79
N VAL A 59 -3.35 4.91 27.28
CA VAL A 59 -2.11 5.23 28.00
C VAL A 59 -1.62 6.59 27.52
N THR A 60 -1.31 7.48 28.45
CA THR A 60 -0.73 8.80 28.17
C THR A 60 0.77 8.67 27.87
N PRO A 61 1.41 9.67 27.24
CA PRO A 61 2.84 9.62 26.93
C PRO A 61 3.77 9.41 28.15
N ASP A 62 3.34 9.81 29.35
CA ASP A 62 4.03 9.58 30.63
C ASP A 62 3.73 8.19 31.25
N GLY A 63 2.98 7.34 30.54
CA GLY A 63 2.70 5.97 30.92
C GLY A 63 1.48 5.77 31.84
N ALA A 64 0.73 6.83 32.15
CA ALA A 64 -0.46 6.72 32.98
C ALA A 64 -1.64 6.16 32.17
N ARG A 65 -2.33 5.15 32.72
CA ARG A 65 -3.52 4.56 32.11
C ARG A 65 -4.77 5.30 32.55
N VAL A 66 -5.60 5.73 31.61
CA VAL A 66 -6.84 6.48 31.81
C VAL A 66 -8.00 5.73 31.16
N GLY A 67 -9.10 5.57 31.91
CA GLY A 67 -10.27 4.78 31.52
C GLY A 67 -10.51 3.57 32.44
N PRO A 68 -11.42 2.66 32.08
CA PRO A 68 -12.27 2.72 30.88
C PRO A 68 -13.25 3.89 30.94
N TYR A 69 -13.44 4.56 29.81
CA TYR A 69 -14.49 5.54 29.59
C TYR A 69 -15.56 4.91 28.71
N GLU A 70 -16.80 4.90 29.19
CA GLU A 70 -17.90 4.18 28.55
C GLU A 70 -18.95 5.16 28.03
N ILE A 71 -19.29 5.03 26.75
CA ILE A 71 -20.30 5.86 26.09
C ILE A 71 -21.33 4.92 25.43
N PRO A 72 -22.64 5.07 25.69
CA PRO A 72 -23.67 4.32 24.98
C PRO A 72 -23.59 4.53 23.47
N MET A 73 -23.74 3.46 22.69
CA MET A 73 -23.80 3.54 21.22
C MET A 73 -25.16 4.04 20.73
N GLU A 74 -25.57 5.20 21.22
CA GLU A 74 -26.81 5.88 20.88
C GLU A 74 -26.49 7.25 20.27
N PRO A 75 -27.15 7.67 19.17
CA PRO A 75 -26.80 8.91 18.49
C PRO A 75 -26.76 10.13 19.40
N LYS A 76 -27.73 10.24 20.33
CA LYS A 76 -27.79 11.35 21.28
C LYS A 76 -26.62 11.37 22.25
N ALA A 77 -26.24 10.21 22.80
CA ALA A 77 -25.15 10.11 23.78
C ALA A 77 -23.80 10.40 23.14
N LEU A 78 -23.54 9.85 21.95
CA LEU A 78 -22.31 10.09 21.21
C LEU A 78 -22.17 11.56 20.77
N LEU A 79 -23.26 12.17 20.30
CA LEU A 79 -23.24 13.57 19.89
C LEU A 79 -23.05 14.52 21.08
N GLU A 80 -23.67 14.23 22.23
CA GLU A 80 -23.45 14.99 23.47
C GLU A 80 -21.98 14.92 23.90
N GLU A 81 -21.38 13.72 23.90
CA GLU A 81 -19.97 13.54 24.27
C GLU A 81 -19.01 14.19 23.26
N ALA A 82 -19.31 14.08 21.95
CA ALA A 82 -18.56 14.78 20.91
C ALA A 82 -18.58 16.31 21.12
N GLY A 83 -19.71 16.86 21.55
CA GLY A 83 -19.87 18.29 21.83
C GLY A 83 -19.15 18.81 23.07
N ARG A 84 -18.82 17.95 24.05
CA ARG A 84 -18.10 18.35 25.28
C ARG A 84 -16.65 18.79 25.01
N GLY A 85 -16.06 18.31 23.92
CA GLY A 85 -14.64 18.49 23.63
C GLY A 85 -13.74 17.67 24.56
N GLY A 86 -12.44 17.67 24.29
CA GLY A 86 -11.46 16.86 25.02
C GLY A 86 -11.13 15.53 24.35
N PHE A 87 -10.37 14.66 25.02
CA PHE A 87 -9.75 13.49 24.40
C PHE A 87 -10.77 12.47 23.86
N TRP A 88 -11.84 12.18 24.62
CA TRP A 88 -12.85 11.19 24.24
C TRP A 88 -13.82 11.69 23.15
N SER A 89 -13.97 13.00 23.02
CA SER A 89 -14.88 13.62 22.05
C SER A 89 -14.59 13.22 20.60
N TYR A 90 -13.31 13.03 20.26
CA TYR A 90 -12.87 12.61 18.93
C TYR A 90 -13.41 11.22 18.56
N ALA A 91 -13.24 10.25 19.46
CA ALA A 91 -13.76 8.90 19.25
C ALA A 91 -15.30 8.88 19.23
N ALA A 92 -15.94 9.67 20.10
CA ALA A 92 -17.40 9.80 20.13
C ALA A 92 -17.95 10.40 18.82
N GLY A 93 -17.31 11.43 18.28
CA GLY A 93 -17.69 12.05 17.02
C GLY A 93 -17.60 11.08 15.84
N VAL A 94 -16.51 10.30 15.76
CA VAL A 94 -16.39 9.26 14.72
C VAL A 94 -17.42 8.16 14.90
N ALA A 95 -17.62 7.67 16.12
CA ALA A 95 -18.63 6.65 16.40
C ALA A 95 -20.05 7.13 16.04
N TYR A 96 -20.37 8.40 16.30
CA TYR A 96 -21.63 9.02 15.87
C TYR A 96 -21.81 8.95 14.34
N GLN A 97 -20.77 9.31 13.58
CA GLN A 97 -20.80 9.21 12.12
C GLN A 97 -20.93 7.75 11.66
N VAL A 98 -20.24 6.81 12.31
CA VAL A 98 -20.31 5.39 11.98
C VAL A 98 -21.74 4.86 12.15
N ILE A 99 -22.36 5.04 13.32
CA ILE A 99 -23.71 4.47 13.57
C ILE A 99 -24.82 5.14 12.76
N THR A 100 -24.56 6.36 12.26
CA THR A 100 -25.49 7.07 11.38
C THR A 100 -25.47 6.49 9.97
N ASN A 101 -24.32 5.99 9.51
CA ASN A 101 -24.11 5.52 8.14
C ASN A 101 -24.09 3.98 8.02
N TYR A 102 -23.81 3.26 9.12
CA TYR A 102 -23.59 1.82 9.14
C TYR A 102 -24.35 1.14 10.27
N ARG A 103 -24.77 -0.11 10.02
CA ARG A 103 -25.39 -0.97 11.03
C ARG A 103 -24.31 -1.72 11.82
N VAL A 104 -23.79 -1.09 12.86
CA VAL A 104 -22.77 -1.67 13.75
C VAL A 104 -23.27 -1.74 15.20
N ARG A 105 -22.55 -2.49 16.05
CA ARG A 105 -22.72 -2.51 17.50
C ARG A 105 -21.60 -1.68 18.16
N GLY A 106 -21.38 -1.88 19.46
CA GLY A 106 -20.30 -1.21 20.20
C GLY A 106 -18.89 -1.64 19.85
N LEU A 107 -17.93 -0.92 20.41
CA LEU A 107 -16.51 -1.09 20.11
C LEU A 107 -15.70 -0.85 21.38
N THR A 108 -14.74 -1.72 21.64
CA THR A 108 -13.71 -1.49 22.65
C THR A 108 -12.44 -1.06 21.95
N ILE A 109 -11.84 0.04 22.39
CA ILE A 109 -10.51 0.51 21.99
C ILE A 109 -9.64 0.62 23.23
N ASP A 110 -8.65 -0.27 23.35
CA ASP A 110 -7.62 -0.21 24.37
C ASP A 110 -6.32 0.31 23.74
N ASN A 111 -6.10 1.62 23.78
CA ASN A 111 -4.81 2.22 23.44
C ASN A 111 -3.80 1.89 24.55
N TYR A 112 -3.00 0.86 24.33
CA TYR A 112 -2.04 0.33 25.28
C TYR A 112 -0.66 1.00 25.19
N LYS A 113 -0.38 1.78 24.13
CA LYS A 113 0.88 2.49 23.95
C LYS A 113 0.70 3.71 23.03
N MET A 114 1.11 4.88 23.53
CA MET A 114 1.19 6.13 22.76
C MET A 114 2.61 6.70 22.86
N ASP A 115 3.39 6.58 21.78
CA ASP A 115 4.71 7.21 21.64
C ASP A 115 4.67 8.47 20.77
N LEU A 116 3.47 8.87 20.32
CA LEU A 116 3.23 10.13 19.63
C LEU A 116 3.34 11.34 20.60
N PRO A 117 4.17 12.35 20.30
CA PRO A 117 4.20 13.58 21.08
C PRO A 117 2.89 14.36 20.96
N MET A 118 2.18 14.54 22.08
CA MET A 118 0.91 15.24 22.12
C MET A 118 1.05 16.76 21.89
N LYS A 119 0.12 17.36 21.14
CA LYS A 119 -0.07 18.83 20.95
C LYS A 119 1.10 19.57 20.26
N LYS A 120 1.85 18.91 19.39
CA LYS A 120 3.08 19.45 18.77
C LYS A 120 3.07 19.44 17.23
N GLY A 121 1.92 19.69 16.60
CA GLY A 121 1.81 19.73 15.13
C GLY A 121 1.92 18.36 14.42
N LEU A 122 1.82 17.26 15.18
CA LEU A 122 1.83 15.88 14.69
C LEU A 122 0.42 15.23 14.64
N SER A 123 -0.62 16.06 14.74
CA SER A 123 -2.03 15.70 14.48
C SER A 123 -2.61 14.61 15.38
N SER A 124 -2.37 14.72 16.70
CA SER A 124 -2.82 13.72 17.68
C SER A 124 -4.35 13.51 17.74
N SER A 125 -5.16 14.55 17.50
CA SER A 125 -6.64 14.41 17.44
C SER A 125 -7.06 13.58 16.23
N ALA A 126 -6.53 13.91 15.06
CA ALA A 126 -6.79 13.17 13.83
C ALA A 126 -6.35 11.72 13.92
N ALA A 127 -5.23 11.42 14.59
CA ALA A 127 -4.78 10.05 14.82
C ALA A 127 -5.80 9.24 15.65
N ILE A 128 -6.46 9.85 16.64
CA ILE A 128 -7.53 9.21 17.42
C ILE A 128 -8.78 9.00 16.57
N CYS A 129 -9.15 9.99 15.76
CA CYS A 129 -10.28 9.87 14.83
C CYS A 129 -10.06 8.72 13.83
N VAL A 130 -8.88 8.68 13.19
CA VAL A 130 -8.49 7.63 12.25
C VAL A 130 -8.43 6.27 12.95
N LEU A 131 -7.88 6.19 14.16
CA LEU A 131 -7.88 4.95 14.95
C LEU A 131 -9.29 4.42 15.16
N THR A 132 -10.22 5.30 15.52
CA THR A 132 -11.61 4.93 15.77
C THR A 132 -12.29 4.46 14.47
N ALA A 133 -12.12 5.21 13.37
CA ALA A 133 -12.68 4.85 12.06
C ALA A 133 -12.14 3.50 11.57
N ARG A 134 -10.81 3.31 11.65
CA ARG A 134 -10.13 2.05 11.30
C ARG A 134 -10.56 0.89 12.19
N ALA A 135 -10.76 1.13 13.48
CA ALA A 135 -11.23 0.11 14.40
C ALA A 135 -12.63 -0.37 14.03
N PHE A 136 -13.57 0.53 13.73
CA PHE A 136 -14.87 0.14 13.21
C PHE A 136 -14.76 -0.57 11.86
N ASN A 137 -13.96 -0.03 10.93
CA ASN A 137 -13.78 -0.62 9.61
C ASN A 137 -13.29 -2.07 9.70
N ARG A 138 -12.30 -2.35 10.55
CA ARG A 138 -11.72 -3.69 10.72
C ARG A 138 -12.60 -4.64 11.52
N VAL A 139 -13.19 -4.18 12.62
CA VAL A 139 -14.01 -5.04 13.51
C VAL A 139 -15.33 -5.45 12.83
N TYR A 140 -15.89 -4.59 12.00
CA TYR A 140 -17.17 -4.81 11.32
C TYR A 140 -17.04 -5.05 9.80
N ASP A 141 -15.82 -5.12 9.28
CA ASP A 141 -15.49 -5.27 7.85
C ASP A 141 -16.34 -4.34 6.97
N LEU A 142 -16.33 -3.04 7.28
CA LEU A 142 -17.17 -2.02 6.61
C LEU A 142 -16.77 -1.77 5.15
N LYS A 143 -15.75 -2.48 4.64
CA LYS A 143 -15.24 -2.38 3.27
C LYS A 143 -14.76 -0.97 2.89
N LEU A 144 -14.40 -0.13 3.87
CA LEU A 144 -13.90 1.21 3.62
C LEU A 144 -12.47 1.15 3.07
N THR A 145 -12.19 2.00 2.08
CA THR A 145 -10.83 2.29 1.64
C THR A 145 -10.11 3.15 2.68
N VAL A 146 -8.78 3.28 2.59
CA VAL A 146 -8.01 4.19 3.48
C VAL A 146 -8.53 5.63 3.41
N ARG A 147 -8.90 6.08 2.21
CA ARG A 147 -9.57 7.38 2.01
C ARG A 147 -10.95 7.42 2.67
N GLY A 148 -11.70 6.32 2.67
CA GLY A 148 -12.97 6.20 3.39
C GLY A 148 -12.79 6.30 4.92
N GLU A 149 -11.76 5.66 5.47
CA GLU A 149 -11.39 5.83 6.90
C GLU A 149 -11.03 7.29 7.20
N MET A 150 -10.24 7.91 6.33
CA MET A 150 -9.84 9.32 6.44
C MET A 150 -11.06 10.26 6.43
N GLU A 151 -12.00 10.07 5.50
CA GLU A 151 -13.20 10.90 5.38
C GLU A 151 -14.09 10.72 6.63
N LEU A 152 -14.31 9.49 7.07
CA LEU A 152 -15.10 9.22 8.28
C LEU A 152 -14.47 9.83 9.53
N ALA A 153 -13.13 9.77 9.63
CA ALA A 153 -12.38 10.42 10.69
C ALA A 153 -12.55 11.95 10.66
N TYR A 154 -12.48 12.56 9.47
CA TYR A 154 -12.67 14.00 9.30
C TYR A 154 -14.09 14.43 9.69
N GLN A 155 -15.12 13.73 9.22
CA GLN A 155 -16.53 13.99 9.58
C GLN A 155 -16.76 13.86 11.09
N GLY A 156 -16.12 12.88 11.72
CA GLY A 156 -16.16 12.72 13.17
C GLY A 156 -15.49 13.87 13.91
N GLU A 157 -14.33 14.33 13.44
CA GLU A 157 -13.60 15.43 14.08
C GLU A 157 -14.35 16.77 14.01
N ILE A 158 -14.95 17.09 12.86
CA ILE A 158 -15.76 18.32 12.71
C ILE A 158 -17.11 18.27 13.46
N THR A 159 -17.49 17.10 14.00
CA THR A 159 -18.62 16.96 14.93
C THR A 159 -18.24 17.45 16.34
N THR A 160 -16.95 17.58 16.63
CA THR A 160 -16.43 18.13 17.89
C THR A 160 -16.22 19.65 17.79
N PRO A 161 -15.92 20.36 18.90
CA PRO A 161 -15.50 21.76 18.85
C PRO A 161 -14.17 22.02 18.10
N SER A 162 -13.44 20.98 17.67
CA SER A 162 -12.21 21.10 16.90
C SER A 162 -12.48 21.68 15.51
N ARG A 163 -11.63 22.60 15.07
CA ARG A 163 -11.67 23.22 13.73
C ARG A 163 -10.44 22.78 12.93
N CYS A 164 -10.28 21.48 12.72
CA CYS A 164 -9.16 20.92 11.97
C CYS A 164 -9.37 21.03 10.45
N GLY A 165 -8.27 21.12 9.72
CA GLY A 165 -8.26 20.89 8.27
C GLY A 165 -8.36 19.40 7.94
N ARG A 166 -8.49 19.09 6.64
CA ARG A 166 -8.55 17.69 6.13
C ARG A 166 -7.18 17.04 5.99
N MET A 167 -6.11 17.83 5.98
CA MET A 167 -4.74 17.32 5.84
C MET A 167 -4.37 16.37 6.99
N ASP A 168 -4.88 16.63 8.18
CA ASP A 168 -4.47 15.94 9.39
C ASP A 168 -4.89 14.46 9.44
N GLN A 169 -6.03 14.12 8.85
CA GLN A 169 -6.50 12.74 8.77
C GLN A 169 -5.69 11.90 7.78
N GLY A 170 -4.80 12.52 7.01
CA GLY A 170 -3.88 11.83 6.12
C GLY A 170 -2.89 10.89 6.83
N CYS A 171 -2.79 10.93 8.18
CA CYS A 171 -2.15 9.87 8.97
C CYS A 171 -2.75 8.47 8.71
N ALA A 172 -3.96 8.38 8.15
CA ALA A 172 -4.57 7.14 7.69
C ALA A 172 -3.69 6.37 6.69
N PHE A 173 -2.89 7.05 5.86
CA PHE A 173 -2.06 6.42 4.83
C PHE A 173 -0.76 5.78 5.36
N GLY A 174 -0.49 5.85 6.67
CA GLY A 174 0.72 5.27 7.22
C GLY A 174 1.96 6.10 6.88
N ASN A 175 3.14 5.45 6.85
CA ASN A 175 4.44 6.09 6.62
C ASN A 175 4.80 6.30 5.14
N ARG A 176 3.80 6.31 4.25
CA ARG A 176 4.01 6.58 2.83
C ARG A 176 3.79 8.07 2.55
N PRO A 177 4.62 8.70 1.71
CA PRO A 177 4.33 10.05 1.27
C PRO A 177 3.04 10.08 0.45
N VAL A 178 2.19 11.07 0.73
CA VAL A 178 0.91 11.27 0.03
C VAL A 178 0.80 12.71 -0.42
N LEU A 179 0.58 12.90 -1.72
CA LEU A 179 0.11 14.16 -2.26
C LEU A 179 -1.40 14.27 -2.02
N MET A 180 -1.84 15.37 -1.43
CA MET A 180 -3.24 15.72 -1.31
C MET A 180 -3.51 17.02 -2.06
N THR A 181 -4.52 17.00 -2.92
CA THR A 181 -4.96 18.16 -3.70
C THR A 181 -6.35 18.60 -3.24
N PHE A 182 -6.48 19.86 -2.88
CA PHE A 182 -7.72 20.47 -2.35
C PHE A 182 -8.27 21.46 -3.37
N ASP A 183 -9.48 21.19 -3.87
CA ASP A 183 -10.16 21.99 -4.89
C ASP A 183 -11.59 22.29 -4.42
N GLY A 184 -11.72 23.33 -3.59
CA GLY A 184 -12.96 23.59 -2.85
C GLY A 184 -13.26 22.45 -1.88
N ASP A 185 -14.42 21.81 -2.04
CA ASP A 185 -14.80 20.67 -1.20
C ASP A 185 -14.29 19.32 -1.75
N ARG A 186 -13.69 19.30 -2.95
CA ARG A 186 -13.06 18.09 -3.51
C ARG A 186 -11.66 17.91 -2.94
N LEU A 187 -11.38 16.68 -2.51
CA LEU A 187 -10.07 16.21 -2.11
C LEU A 187 -9.66 15.06 -3.04
N ASP A 188 -8.45 15.13 -3.59
CA ASP A 188 -7.82 14.04 -4.32
C ASP A 188 -6.52 13.63 -3.61
N THR A 189 -6.21 12.34 -3.59
CA THR A 189 -5.02 11.79 -2.89
C THR A 189 -4.23 10.87 -3.81
N GLU A 190 -2.90 11.01 -3.81
CA GLU A 190 -1.97 10.17 -4.57
C GLU A 190 -0.85 9.70 -3.64
N GLU A 191 -0.77 8.39 -3.38
CA GLU A 191 0.38 7.79 -2.69
C GLU A 191 1.62 7.82 -3.58
N LEU A 192 2.75 8.20 -3.01
CA LEU A 192 4.01 8.35 -3.72
C LEU A 192 5.06 7.37 -3.19
N GLN A 193 5.88 6.87 -4.12
CA GLN A 193 7.02 6.05 -3.79
C GLN A 193 8.28 6.89 -3.67
N VAL A 194 9.13 6.49 -2.74
CA VAL A 194 10.51 7.00 -2.64
C VAL A 194 11.44 5.97 -3.25
N SER A 195 12.45 6.41 -3.99
CA SER A 195 13.39 5.49 -4.67
C SER A 195 14.56 5.06 -3.79
N ARG A 196 14.78 5.75 -2.67
CA ARG A 196 15.79 5.42 -1.66
C ARG A 196 15.33 5.87 -0.28
N GLU A 197 16.03 5.41 0.75
CA GLU A 197 15.78 5.86 2.12
C GLU A 197 16.01 7.38 2.25
N LEU A 198 15.10 8.07 2.95
CA LEU A 198 15.23 9.49 3.29
C LEU A 198 15.10 9.66 4.80
N TYR A 199 16.11 10.27 5.41
CA TYR A 199 16.24 10.33 6.86
C TYR A 199 15.83 11.71 7.37
N TYR A 200 14.61 11.82 7.88
CA TYR A 200 14.09 13.04 8.49
C TYR A 200 14.37 13.06 10.00
N VAL A 201 14.58 14.25 10.54
CA VAL A 201 14.60 14.50 11.98
C VAL A 201 13.55 15.55 12.29
N VAL A 202 12.64 15.25 13.20
CA VAL A 202 11.57 16.14 13.67
C VAL A 202 11.95 16.66 15.04
N VAL A 203 11.91 17.97 15.22
CA VAL A 203 12.46 18.64 16.40
C VAL A 203 11.39 19.46 17.07
N ASP A 204 11.12 19.16 18.33
CA ASP A 204 10.25 19.97 19.15
C ASP A 204 11.05 21.11 19.78
N LEU A 205 10.66 22.35 19.47
CA LEU A 205 11.40 23.55 19.84
C LEU A 205 11.16 23.99 21.29
N HIS A 206 10.25 23.32 22.02
CA HIS A 206 9.89 23.59 23.43
C HIS A 206 9.42 25.03 23.69
N ALA A 207 9.02 25.73 22.65
CA ALA A 207 8.54 27.09 22.73
C ALA A 207 7.02 27.15 22.51
N ARG A 208 6.44 28.28 22.93
CA ARG A 208 4.99 28.49 22.85
C ARG A 208 4.66 29.29 21.59
N LYS A 209 3.53 28.93 20.98
CA LYS A 209 2.89 29.72 19.92
C LYS A 209 1.38 29.69 20.06
N ASP A 210 0.71 30.72 19.57
CA ASP A 210 -0.74 30.74 19.41
C ASP A 210 -1.14 30.29 18.00
N THR A 211 -1.34 28.97 17.84
CA THR A 211 -1.80 28.40 16.57
C THR A 211 -3.16 28.95 16.12
N LEU A 212 -4.06 29.30 17.06
CA LEU A 212 -5.38 29.81 16.70
C LEU A 212 -5.29 31.22 16.12
N GLU A 213 -4.46 32.08 16.70
CA GLU A 213 -4.25 33.43 16.19
C GLU A 213 -3.52 33.41 14.83
N ILE A 214 -2.48 32.57 14.66
CA ILE A 214 -1.81 32.38 13.36
C ILE A 214 -2.85 32.00 12.29
N LEU A 215 -3.64 30.95 12.54
CA LEU A 215 -4.61 30.46 11.56
C LEU A 215 -5.70 31.50 11.27
N LYS A 216 -6.19 32.21 12.28
CA LYS A 216 -7.20 33.27 12.12
C LYS A 216 -6.69 34.40 11.23
N LYS A 217 -5.45 34.87 11.44
CA LYS A 217 -4.88 35.96 10.62
C LYS A 217 -4.58 35.52 9.19
N LEU A 218 -4.03 34.31 9.00
CA LEU A 218 -3.81 33.76 7.65
C LEU A 218 -5.13 33.53 6.89
N ASN A 219 -6.18 33.05 7.57
CA ASN A 219 -7.49 32.85 6.95
C ASN A 219 -8.13 34.18 6.51
N ARG A 220 -7.86 35.28 7.22
CA ARG A 220 -8.38 36.61 6.84
C ARG A 220 -7.88 37.08 5.47
N CYS A 221 -6.74 36.57 5.00
CA CYS A 221 -6.22 36.87 3.67
C CYS A 221 -7.08 36.29 2.52
N TYR A 222 -8.10 35.47 2.84
CA TYR A 222 -8.99 34.81 1.89
C TYR A 222 -10.46 35.19 2.13
N PRO A 223 -11.33 35.12 1.10
CA PRO A 223 -11.07 34.67 -0.28
C PRO A 223 -10.48 35.75 -1.21
N THR A 224 -10.41 37.00 -0.75
CA THR A 224 -9.93 38.14 -1.54
C THR A 224 -8.95 38.94 -0.70
N ALA A 225 -7.77 39.19 -1.24
CA ALA A 225 -6.76 40.01 -0.58
C ALA A 225 -7.11 41.50 -0.72
N GLU A 226 -7.02 42.26 0.37
CA GLU A 226 -7.30 43.69 0.41
C GLU A 226 -6.03 44.54 0.26
N ASN A 227 -4.85 43.95 0.41
CA ASN A 227 -3.56 44.63 0.36
C ASN A 227 -2.42 43.71 -0.11
N GLU A 228 -1.24 44.29 -0.36
CA GLU A 228 -0.05 43.56 -0.87
C GLU A 228 0.43 42.45 0.09
N ILE A 229 0.25 42.61 1.40
CA ILE A 229 0.67 41.60 2.39
C ILE A 229 -0.23 40.38 2.29
N GLU A 230 -1.56 40.59 2.26
CA GLU A 230 -2.54 39.51 2.08
C GLU A 230 -2.37 38.83 0.72
N GLN A 231 -2.08 39.59 -0.34
CA GLN A 231 -1.76 39.04 -1.66
C GLN A 231 -0.51 38.17 -1.59
N GLY A 232 0.52 38.58 -0.85
CA GLY A 232 1.71 37.78 -0.59
C GLY A 232 1.41 36.42 0.05
N VAL A 233 0.44 36.35 0.97
CA VAL A 233 -0.01 35.07 1.54
C VAL A 233 -0.71 34.20 0.49
N GLN A 234 -1.56 34.78 -0.36
CA GLN A 234 -2.19 34.03 -1.44
C GLN A 234 -1.18 33.49 -2.46
N GLU A 235 -0.14 34.27 -2.78
CA GLU A 235 0.98 33.85 -3.63
C GLU A 235 1.78 32.70 -2.98
N LEU A 236 2.09 32.83 -1.68
CA LEU A 236 2.79 31.82 -0.90
C LEU A 236 2.06 30.48 -0.89
N LEU A 237 0.78 30.48 -0.49
CA LEU A 237 0.00 29.25 -0.30
C LEU A 237 -0.60 28.70 -1.60
N GLY A 238 -0.60 29.49 -2.67
CA GLY A 238 -1.06 29.12 -4.01
C GLY A 238 0.10 28.82 -4.97
N PRO A 239 0.41 29.69 -5.94
CA PRO A 239 1.39 29.42 -6.99
C PRO A 239 2.79 29.00 -6.51
N ILE A 240 3.32 29.64 -5.47
CA ILE A 240 4.65 29.30 -4.93
C ILE A 240 4.64 27.90 -4.32
N ASN A 241 3.64 27.62 -3.48
CA ASN A 241 3.46 26.31 -2.86
C ASN A 241 3.32 25.20 -3.92
N LYS A 242 2.43 25.39 -4.90
CA LYS A 242 2.22 24.44 -6.01
C LYS A 242 3.53 24.06 -6.69
N ARG A 243 4.36 25.06 -7.04
CA ARG A 243 5.67 24.83 -7.66
C ARG A 243 6.60 24.03 -6.75
N ILE A 244 6.70 24.39 -5.46
CA ILE A 244 7.58 23.70 -4.51
C ILE A 244 7.14 22.25 -4.33
N VAL A 245 5.84 22.00 -4.14
CA VAL A 245 5.29 20.66 -3.98
C VAL A 245 5.55 19.82 -5.22
N GLN A 246 5.28 20.34 -6.42
CA GLN A 246 5.57 19.62 -7.67
C GLN A 246 7.06 19.25 -7.81
N GLN A 247 7.96 20.19 -7.57
CA GLN A 247 9.40 19.94 -7.61
C GLN A 247 9.85 18.95 -6.51
N SER A 248 9.19 18.94 -5.36
CA SER A 248 9.48 17.99 -4.28
C SER A 248 9.06 16.57 -4.66
N ILE A 249 7.95 16.39 -5.39
CA ILE A 249 7.50 15.09 -5.89
C ILE A 249 8.50 14.54 -6.92
N GLU A 250 8.95 15.38 -7.85
CA GLU A 250 9.98 15.02 -8.83
C GLU A 250 11.27 14.59 -8.13
N ALA A 251 11.72 15.36 -7.12
CA ALA A 251 12.90 15.05 -6.35
C ALA A 251 12.75 13.77 -5.51
N LEU A 252 11.57 13.51 -4.92
CA LEU A 252 11.25 12.27 -4.20
C LEU A 252 11.35 11.04 -5.12
N ARG A 253 10.70 11.10 -6.29
CA ARG A 253 10.73 10.03 -7.29
C ARG A 253 12.16 9.77 -7.79
N ALA A 254 12.91 10.83 -8.06
CA ALA A 254 14.30 10.74 -8.50
C ALA A 254 15.29 10.37 -7.37
N GLY A 255 14.85 10.33 -6.10
CA GLY A 255 15.72 10.05 -4.96
C GLY A 255 16.73 11.17 -4.68
N ASN A 256 16.44 12.40 -5.11
CA ASN A 256 17.33 13.54 -4.97
C ASN A 256 17.11 14.25 -3.62
N ALA A 257 17.68 13.68 -2.55
CA ALA A 257 17.56 14.25 -1.20
C ALA A 257 18.18 15.64 -1.08
N GLU A 258 19.24 15.95 -1.84
CA GLU A 258 19.85 17.28 -1.84
C GLU A 258 18.89 18.34 -2.36
N ARG A 259 18.20 18.04 -3.48
CA ARG A 259 17.16 18.93 -4.02
C ARG A 259 15.99 19.08 -3.05
N LEU A 260 15.58 18.01 -2.37
CA LEU A 260 14.54 18.09 -1.33
C LEU A 260 14.96 19.01 -0.18
N GLY A 261 16.18 18.88 0.33
CA GLY A 261 16.70 19.76 1.37
C GLY A 261 16.76 21.23 0.92
N ALA A 262 17.20 21.48 -0.31
CA ALA A 262 17.20 22.83 -0.88
C ALA A 262 15.78 23.41 -0.98
N LEU A 263 14.80 22.60 -1.39
CA LEU A 263 13.39 22.99 -1.44
C LEU A 263 12.83 23.28 -0.03
N MET A 264 13.27 22.58 1.01
CA MET A 264 12.85 22.89 2.39
C MET A 264 13.32 24.28 2.81
N VAL A 265 14.58 24.62 2.53
CA VAL A 265 15.15 25.95 2.81
C VAL A 265 14.42 27.03 2.01
N GLU A 266 14.15 26.77 0.73
CA GLU A 266 13.40 27.67 -0.15
C GLU A 266 11.97 27.90 0.38
N ALA A 267 11.27 26.85 0.78
CA ALA A 267 9.93 26.92 1.35
C ALA A 267 9.91 27.75 2.64
N GLN A 268 10.90 27.55 3.52
CA GLN A 268 11.01 28.35 4.74
C GLN A 268 11.21 29.83 4.42
N ALA A 269 12.15 30.16 3.53
CA ALA A 269 12.44 31.54 3.17
C ALA A 269 11.23 32.27 2.56
N PHE A 270 10.43 31.58 1.75
CA PHE A 270 9.17 32.13 1.25
C PHE A 270 8.13 32.32 2.34
N PHE A 271 8.01 31.36 3.26
CA PHE A 271 7.12 31.49 4.40
C PHE A 271 7.49 32.71 5.25
N ASP A 272 8.76 32.86 5.60
CA ASP A 272 9.26 33.99 6.40
C ASP A 272 8.99 35.34 5.71
N ARG A 273 9.14 35.37 4.39
CA ARG A 273 8.94 36.59 3.60
C ARG A 273 7.47 37.02 3.56
N TYR A 274 6.56 36.08 3.33
CA TYR A 274 5.17 36.39 2.99
C TYR A 274 4.17 36.18 4.13
N ALA A 275 4.40 35.21 5.03
CA ALA A 275 3.49 34.94 6.15
C ALA A 275 3.86 35.72 7.40
N THR A 276 5.14 35.92 7.70
CA THR A 276 5.57 36.63 8.93
C THR A 276 4.95 38.02 9.09
N PRO A 277 4.83 38.87 8.04
CA PRO A 277 4.21 40.18 8.21
C PRO A 277 2.73 40.16 8.62
N ILE A 278 2.01 39.06 8.43
CA ILE A 278 0.60 38.91 8.84
C ILE A 278 0.46 38.65 10.34
N CYS A 279 1.40 37.91 10.92
CA CYS A 279 1.39 37.59 12.35
C CYS A 279 2.81 37.67 12.94
N PRO A 280 3.43 38.86 12.94
CA PRO A 280 4.83 39.00 13.31
C PRO A 280 5.13 38.54 14.73
N GLU A 281 4.17 38.68 15.65
CA GLU A 281 4.30 38.25 17.04
C GLU A 281 4.53 36.74 17.20
N GLU A 282 3.99 35.92 16.30
CA GLU A 282 4.07 34.45 16.37
C GLU A 282 5.01 33.87 15.31
N LEU A 283 5.14 34.53 14.15
CA LEU A 283 5.84 33.98 12.98
C LEU A 283 7.27 34.51 12.80
N THR A 284 7.71 35.50 13.58
CA THR A 284 9.14 35.88 13.62
C THR A 284 10.03 34.72 14.10
N SER A 285 9.48 33.80 14.89
CA SER A 285 10.03 32.47 15.20
C SER A 285 11.54 32.44 15.54
N PRO A 286 12.03 33.22 16.52
CA PRO A 286 13.45 33.31 16.82
C PRO A 286 14.09 31.96 17.22
N VAL A 287 13.34 31.07 17.89
CA VAL A 287 13.87 29.75 18.27
C VAL A 287 14.01 28.88 17.03
N LEU A 288 12.99 28.84 16.16
CA LEU A 288 13.05 28.12 14.88
C LEU A 288 14.28 28.53 14.06
N HIS A 289 14.48 29.83 13.84
CA HIS A 289 15.61 30.31 13.04
C HIS A 289 16.95 30.01 13.69
N LYS A 290 17.06 30.11 15.03
CA LYS A 290 18.27 29.71 15.76
C LYS A 290 18.62 28.25 15.50
N VAL A 291 17.63 27.35 15.50
CA VAL A 291 17.85 25.91 15.26
C VAL A 291 18.17 25.65 13.78
N LEU A 292 17.44 26.25 12.83
CA LEU A 292 17.68 26.10 11.38
C LEU A 292 19.06 26.63 10.95
N SER A 293 19.57 27.67 11.61
CA SER A 293 20.89 28.26 11.37
C SER A 293 21.98 27.68 12.26
N TYR A 294 21.72 26.63 13.05
CA TYR A 294 22.71 26.09 13.98
C TYR A 294 23.85 25.42 13.23
N GLU A 295 25.05 26.02 13.28
CA GLU A 295 26.21 25.64 12.46
C GLU A 295 26.61 24.17 12.60
N PRO A 296 26.63 23.57 13.80
CA PRO A 296 26.96 22.14 13.95
C PRO A 296 26.06 21.17 13.17
N LEU A 297 24.85 21.56 12.79
CA LEU A 297 23.96 20.71 11.99
C LEU A 297 24.32 20.69 10.51
N LYS A 298 24.93 21.76 9.99
CA LYS A 298 25.13 21.97 8.54
C LYS A 298 25.87 20.82 7.83
N PRO A 299 26.90 20.19 8.41
CA PRO A 299 27.58 19.05 7.78
C PRO A 299 26.69 17.82 7.62
N HIS A 300 25.66 17.66 8.46
CA HIS A 300 24.85 16.45 8.57
C HIS A 300 23.51 16.53 7.82
N ILE A 301 23.10 17.72 7.39
CA ILE A 301 21.80 17.96 6.74
C ILE A 301 21.93 18.46 5.30
N TYR A 302 20.88 18.21 4.52
CA TYR A 302 20.64 18.86 3.23
C TYR A 302 19.82 20.14 3.36
N GLY A 303 18.94 20.23 4.37
CA GLY A 303 18.09 21.39 4.61
C GLY A 303 17.10 21.17 5.74
N GLY A 304 16.34 22.21 6.07
CA GLY A 304 15.33 22.19 7.13
C GLY A 304 14.31 23.31 7.01
N LYS A 305 13.16 23.13 7.67
CA LYS A 305 12.05 24.10 7.74
C LYS A 305 11.19 23.85 8.99
N GLY A 306 10.33 24.79 9.35
CA GLY A 306 9.29 24.59 10.35
C GLY A 306 8.12 23.73 9.82
N VAL A 307 7.30 23.24 10.75
CA VAL A 307 6.21 22.27 10.50
C VAL A 307 4.88 22.77 11.05
N GLY A 308 3.79 22.38 10.39
CA GLY A 308 2.43 22.63 10.87
C GLY A 308 2.07 24.10 10.73
N SER A 309 1.61 24.75 11.81
CA SER A 309 1.30 26.18 11.76
C SER A 309 2.52 27.11 11.75
N GLN A 310 3.73 26.58 11.51
CA GLN A 310 5.01 27.29 11.63
C GLN A 310 5.22 27.90 13.04
N GLY A 311 5.96 29.00 13.19
CA GLY A 311 6.26 29.53 14.52
C GLY A 311 7.34 28.71 15.26
N ASP A 312 7.56 29.04 16.53
CA ASP A 312 8.48 28.32 17.42
C ASP A 312 7.90 26.98 17.96
N GLY A 313 7.16 26.25 17.12
CA GLY A 313 6.56 24.96 17.48
C GLY A 313 7.48 23.77 17.19
N THR A 314 7.68 23.49 15.91
CA THR A 314 8.35 22.26 15.47
C THR A 314 9.15 22.54 14.21
N ALA A 315 10.35 21.98 14.13
CA ALA A 315 11.19 21.99 12.94
C ALA A 315 11.36 20.58 12.36
N GLN A 316 11.73 20.50 11.10
CA GLN A 316 12.15 19.27 10.44
C GLN A 316 13.44 19.49 9.66
N PHE A 317 14.25 18.45 9.61
CA PHE A 317 15.51 18.40 8.87
C PHE A 317 15.57 17.15 8.01
N LEU A 318 16.24 17.25 6.87
CA LEU A 318 16.59 16.10 6.04
C LEU A 318 18.09 15.82 6.19
N ALA A 319 18.42 14.73 6.87
CA ALA A 319 19.78 14.28 7.10
C ALA A 319 20.36 13.54 5.88
N ARG A 320 21.70 13.49 5.80
CA ARG A 320 22.43 12.92 4.65
C ARG A 320 22.49 11.39 4.64
N SER A 321 22.42 10.77 5.81
CA SER A 321 22.48 9.33 6.02
C SER A 321 21.83 8.94 7.35
N ALA A 322 21.66 7.64 7.61
CA ALA A 322 21.22 7.16 8.92
C ALA A 322 22.18 7.57 10.06
N ALA A 323 23.49 7.59 9.80
CA ALA A 323 24.49 8.04 10.78
C ALA A 323 24.37 9.55 11.05
N ASP A 324 24.14 10.35 9.99
CA ASP A 324 23.92 11.78 10.12
C ASP A 324 22.59 12.11 10.82
N GLN A 325 21.55 11.31 10.62
CA GLN A 325 20.27 11.43 11.33
C GLN A 325 20.49 11.31 12.84
N GLN A 326 21.27 10.31 13.26
CA GLN A 326 21.63 10.11 14.66
C GLN A 326 22.49 11.27 15.19
N ALA A 327 23.48 11.73 14.41
CA ALA A 327 24.32 12.87 14.79
C ALA A 327 23.50 14.15 14.97
N VAL A 328 22.53 14.42 14.09
CA VAL A 328 21.62 15.57 14.22
C VAL A 328 20.81 15.49 15.51
N ILE A 329 20.24 14.32 15.82
CA ILE A 329 19.49 14.11 17.08
C ILE A 329 20.39 14.40 18.29
N GLU A 330 21.58 13.82 18.33
CA GLU A 330 22.52 14.01 19.44
C GLU A 330 22.96 15.46 19.61
N ILE A 331 23.23 16.17 18.51
CA ILE A 331 23.59 17.59 18.54
C ILE A 331 22.43 18.42 19.10
N ILE A 332 21.20 18.15 18.66
CA ILE A 332 20.01 18.88 19.11
C ILE A 332 19.74 18.65 20.59
N GLU A 333 19.84 17.41 21.06
CA GLU A 333 19.61 17.06 22.47
C GLU A 333 20.72 17.61 23.37
N ARG A 334 21.98 17.43 22.97
CA ARG A 334 23.14 17.84 23.77
C ARG A 334 23.35 19.35 23.79
N ASP A 335 23.32 20.00 22.62
CA ASP A 335 23.75 21.39 22.50
C ASP A 335 22.60 22.38 22.65
N LEU A 336 21.38 21.96 22.29
CA LEU A 336 20.18 22.83 22.32
C LEU A 336 19.20 22.44 23.42
N GLY A 337 19.34 21.26 24.05
CA GLY A 337 18.43 20.78 25.10
C GLY A 337 17.01 20.52 24.60
N LEU A 338 16.85 20.29 23.29
CA LEU A 338 15.56 20.06 22.64
C LEU A 338 15.35 18.56 22.40
N SER A 339 14.10 18.13 22.25
CA SER A 339 13.78 16.74 21.92
C SER A 339 13.63 16.55 20.41
N ALA A 340 14.23 15.49 19.87
CA ALA A 340 14.14 15.13 18.46
C ALA A 340 13.61 13.70 18.26
N LEU A 341 12.94 13.48 17.13
CA LEU A 341 12.46 12.18 16.69
C LEU A 341 13.03 11.86 15.32
N ASN A 342 13.36 10.58 15.10
CA ASN A 342 13.66 10.09 13.76
C ASN A 342 12.36 9.80 13.00
N LEU A 343 12.45 9.98 11.68
CA LEU A 343 11.48 9.49 10.71
C LEU A 343 12.26 9.05 9.49
N THR A 344 12.10 7.80 9.07
CA THR A 344 12.79 7.30 7.88
C THR A 344 11.76 6.87 6.83
N LEU A 345 11.73 7.60 5.71
CA LEU A 345 10.94 7.17 4.57
C LEU A 345 11.68 6.05 3.85
N GLN A 346 11.02 4.91 3.68
CA GLN A 346 11.62 3.73 3.05
C GLN A 346 11.06 3.52 1.64
N PRO A 347 11.90 3.10 0.67
CA PRO A 347 11.41 2.71 -0.64
C PRO A 347 10.53 1.46 -0.54
N ALA A 348 9.57 1.30 -1.45
CA ALA A 348 8.91 0.01 -1.61
C ALA A 348 9.96 -1.07 -1.87
N ARG A 349 9.86 -2.19 -1.14
CA ARG A 349 10.75 -3.33 -1.34
C ARG A 349 10.53 -3.89 -2.74
N LYS A 350 11.56 -3.90 -3.57
CA LYS A 350 11.53 -4.51 -4.90
C LYS A 350 11.16 -5.99 -4.81
N VAL A 351 10.32 -6.46 -5.73
CA VAL A 351 10.01 -7.89 -5.85
C VAL A 351 11.18 -8.57 -6.58
N ARG A 352 11.90 -9.44 -5.88
CA ARG A 352 13.11 -10.12 -6.40
C ARG A 352 12.96 -11.63 -6.51
N LYS A 353 11.98 -12.19 -5.79
CA LYS A 353 11.68 -13.61 -5.75
C LYS A 353 10.32 -13.92 -6.36
N ALA A 354 10.25 -15.04 -7.07
CA ALA A 354 9.01 -15.66 -7.44
C ALA A 354 8.81 -17.00 -6.71
N LEU A 355 7.56 -17.37 -6.50
CA LEU A 355 7.13 -18.62 -5.91
C LEU A 355 6.20 -19.35 -6.87
N ILE A 356 6.50 -20.60 -7.19
CA ILE A 356 5.68 -21.44 -8.08
C ILE A 356 5.33 -22.74 -7.34
N PRO A 357 4.07 -22.96 -6.98
CA PRO A 357 3.64 -24.22 -6.38
C PRO A 357 3.43 -25.29 -7.45
N ALA A 358 4.18 -26.38 -7.34
CA ALA A 358 4.16 -27.57 -8.20
C ALA A 358 4.05 -28.89 -7.38
N ALA A 359 3.49 -28.80 -6.17
CA ALA A 359 3.41 -29.91 -5.22
C ALA A 359 2.06 -30.65 -5.25
N GLY A 360 1.16 -30.29 -6.17
CA GLY A 360 -0.15 -30.94 -6.31
C GLY A 360 -0.04 -32.33 -6.94
N TYR A 361 -0.90 -33.27 -6.53
CA TYR A 361 -0.91 -34.62 -7.12
C TYR A 361 -1.50 -34.65 -8.54
N GLY A 362 -2.26 -33.62 -8.94
CA GLY A 362 -2.86 -33.56 -10.28
C GLY A 362 -3.89 -34.66 -10.52
N THR A 363 -4.76 -34.93 -9.53
CA THR A 363 -5.77 -36.01 -9.58
C THR A 363 -6.71 -35.94 -10.78
N ARG A 364 -7.00 -34.74 -11.27
CA ARG A 364 -7.86 -34.49 -12.45
C ARG A 364 -7.27 -34.97 -13.77
N LEU A 365 -5.96 -35.22 -13.80
CA LEU A 365 -5.20 -35.71 -14.96
C LEU A 365 -4.66 -37.14 -14.74
N PHE A 366 -5.10 -37.81 -13.68
CA PHE A 366 -4.73 -39.20 -13.43
C PHE A 366 -5.33 -40.11 -14.53
N PRO A 367 -4.58 -41.11 -15.07
CA PRO A 367 -3.31 -41.64 -14.59
C PRO A 367 -2.05 -40.99 -15.17
N ALA A 368 -2.14 -39.99 -16.05
CA ALA A 368 -0.96 -39.37 -16.66
C ALA A 368 -0.03 -38.74 -15.62
N THR A 369 -0.60 -38.11 -14.59
CA THR A 369 0.15 -37.50 -13.48
C THR A 369 0.87 -38.47 -12.55
N LYS A 370 0.56 -39.78 -12.65
CA LYS A 370 1.34 -40.83 -12.00
C LYS A 370 2.65 -41.11 -12.74
N ALA A 371 2.68 -40.88 -14.05
CA ALA A 371 3.85 -41.14 -14.89
C ALA A 371 4.80 -39.94 -14.94
N THR A 372 4.27 -38.72 -14.98
CA THR A 372 5.05 -37.48 -14.91
C THR A 372 4.18 -36.35 -14.39
N LYS A 373 4.76 -35.38 -13.67
CA LYS A 373 4.01 -34.26 -13.13
C LYS A 373 3.44 -33.37 -14.23
N LYS A 374 2.25 -32.80 -13.98
CA LYS A 374 1.55 -31.95 -14.96
C LYS A 374 2.40 -30.73 -15.34
N GLU A 375 3.18 -30.20 -14.41
CA GLU A 375 4.10 -29.08 -14.62
C GLU A 375 5.24 -29.44 -15.61
N LEU A 376 5.52 -30.73 -15.80
CA LEU A 376 6.48 -31.24 -16.77
C LEU A 376 5.84 -31.62 -18.12
N PHE A 377 4.52 -31.47 -18.27
CA PHE A 377 3.84 -31.73 -19.54
C PHE A 377 4.33 -30.76 -20.64
N PRO A 378 4.54 -31.25 -21.87
CA PRO A 378 5.01 -30.42 -22.96
C PRO A 378 3.90 -29.50 -23.49
N VAL A 379 4.25 -28.26 -23.81
CA VAL A 379 3.42 -27.28 -24.52
C VAL A 379 4.26 -26.64 -25.61
N ILE A 380 3.67 -26.45 -26.79
CA ILE A 380 4.36 -25.83 -27.94
C ILE A 380 4.34 -24.31 -27.76
N ASP A 381 5.51 -23.70 -27.69
CA ASP A 381 5.68 -22.25 -27.62
C ASP A 381 5.71 -21.60 -29.02
N ARG A 382 5.74 -20.27 -29.08
CA ARG A 382 5.75 -19.50 -30.34
C ARG A 382 6.97 -19.77 -31.22
N ASP A 383 8.06 -20.25 -30.64
CA ASP A 383 9.25 -20.69 -31.37
C ASP A 383 9.09 -22.09 -32.00
N GLY A 384 7.93 -22.73 -31.82
CA GLY A 384 7.62 -24.07 -32.31
C GLY A 384 8.25 -25.19 -31.47
N VAL A 385 8.95 -24.85 -30.37
CA VAL A 385 9.58 -25.83 -29.49
C VAL A 385 8.57 -26.29 -28.43
N ALA A 386 8.46 -27.60 -28.27
CA ALA A 386 7.72 -28.19 -27.16
C ALA A 386 8.57 -28.08 -25.87
N LYS A 387 8.10 -27.27 -24.93
CA LYS A 387 8.77 -27.01 -23.64
C LYS A 387 7.90 -27.53 -22.49
N PRO A 388 8.48 -28.05 -21.40
CA PRO A 388 7.72 -28.33 -20.19
C PRO A 388 7.05 -27.05 -19.68
N ALA A 389 5.80 -27.15 -19.25
CA ALA A 389 5.02 -25.98 -18.82
C ALA A 389 5.73 -25.16 -17.72
N ILE A 390 6.39 -25.82 -16.77
CA ILE A 390 7.15 -25.13 -15.71
C ILE A 390 8.28 -24.25 -16.26
N LEU A 391 8.92 -24.65 -17.36
CA LEU A 391 9.98 -23.86 -17.98
C LEU A 391 9.42 -22.55 -18.56
N LEU A 392 8.26 -22.61 -19.21
CA LEU A 392 7.57 -21.43 -19.73
C LEU A 392 7.19 -20.44 -18.62
N ILE A 393 6.75 -20.94 -17.46
CA ILE A 393 6.46 -20.10 -16.29
C ILE A 393 7.74 -19.47 -15.76
N VAL A 394 8.84 -20.23 -15.67
CA VAL A 394 10.14 -19.69 -15.22
C VAL A 394 10.70 -18.67 -16.20
N GLU A 395 10.59 -18.89 -17.51
CA GLU A 395 11.01 -17.93 -18.55
C GLU A 395 10.22 -16.61 -18.43
N GLU A 396 8.89 -16.67 -18.25
CA GLU A 396 8.02 -15.50 -18.00
C GLU A 396 8.46 -14.71 -16.76
N VAL A 397 8.81 -15.41 -15.67
CA VAL A 397 9.29 -14.82 -14.42
C VAL A 397 10.63 -14.11 -14.61
N LEU A 398 11.60 -14.77 -15.25
CA LEU A 398 12.94 -14.21 -15.45
C LEU A 398 12.91 -13.04 -16.45
N GLN A 399 12.08 -13.12 -17.50
CA GLN A 399 11.85 -12.02 -18.43
C GLN A 399 11.28 -10.77 -17.73
N ALA A 400 10.49 -10.94 -16.68
CA ALA A 400 9.97 -9.86 -15.86
C ALA A 400 11.02 -9.23 -14.91
N GLY A 401 12.26 -9.74 -14.90
CA GLY A 401 13.37 -9.20 -14.12
C GLY A 401 13.45 -9.72 -12.67
N ILE A 402 12.77 -10.84 -12.37
CA ILE A 402 12.90 -11.56 -11.11
C ILE A 402 14.25 -12.27 -11.05
N GLU A 403 14.89 -12.24 -9.89
CA GLU A 403 16.27 -12.69 -9.70
C GLU A 403 16.36 -14.13 -9.21
N GLU A 404 15.34 -14.62 -8.50
CA GLU A 404 15.30 -15.96 -7.92
C GLU A 404 13.90 -16.56 -8.02
N VAL A 405 13.80 -17.83 -8.44
CA VAL A 405 12.55 -18.58 -8.57
C VAL A 405 12.56 -19.75 -7.62
N ILE A 406 11.56 -19.81 -6.74
CA ILE A 406 11.39 -20.88 -5.77
C ILE A 406 10.23 -21.75 -6.22
N ILE A 407 10.49 -23.04 -6.43
CA ILE A 407 9.47 -24.02 -6.83
C ILE A 407 9.17 -24.92 -5.63
N ILE A 408 7.90 -24.99 -5.23
CA ILE A 408 7.45 -25.89 -4.17
C ILE A 408 7.08 -27.23 -4.81
N VAL A 409 7.74 -28.31 -4.40
CA VAL A 409 7.54 -29.67 -4.94
C VAL A 409 7.27 -30.67 -3.81
N GLN A 410 6.77 -31.87 -4.11
CA GLN A 410 6.80 -32.93 -3.10
C GLN A 410 8.21 -33.50 -2.97
N ALA A 411 8.50 -34.14 -1.84
CA ALA A 411 9.82 -34.75 -1.60
C ALA A 411 10.18 -35.80 -2.66
N ASP A 412 9.21 -36.62 -3.07
CA ASP A 412 9.42 -37.70 -4.04
C ASP A 412 9.70 -37.18 -5.46
N ASP A 413 9.19 -35.99 -5.80
CA ASP A 413 9.31 -35.39 -7.14
C ASP A 413 10.55 -34.50 -7.27
N LEU A 414 11.19 -34.16 -6.14
CA LEU A 414 12.30 -33.22 -6.08
C LEU A 414 13.44 -33.57 -7.04
N HIS A 415 13.72 -34.86 -7.20
CA HIS A 415 14.76 -35.34 -8.10
C HIS A 415 14.47 -34.98 -9.56
N GLU A 416 13.22 -35.16 -10.02
CA GLU A 416 12.83 -34.92 -11.41
C GLU A 416 13.02 -33.44 -11.78
N PHE A 417 12.53 -32.53 -10.92
CA PHE A 417 12.69 -31.10 -11.16
C PHE A 417 14.15 -30.63 -11.05
N LYS A 418 14.93 -31.14 -10.09
CA LYS A 418 16.36 -30.83 -9.99
C LYS A 418 17.13 -31.32 -11.21
N SER A 419 16.86 -32.53 -11.67
CA SER A 419 17.52 -33.08 -12.85
C SER A 419 17.23 -32.22 -14.08
N PHE A 420 15.97 -31.79 -14.26
CA PHE A 420 15.59 -30.94 -15.39
C PHE A 420 16.28 -29.57 -15.40
N PHE A 421 16.30 -28.85 -14.27
CA PHE A 421 16.84 -27.48 -14.22
C PHE A 421 18.34 -27.41 -13.94
N ASN A 422 18.91 -28.36 -13.21
CA ASN A 422 20.26 -28.23 -12.65
C ASN A 422 21.28 -29.26 -13.15
N GLU A 423 20.86 -30.33 -13.81
CA GLU A 423 21.77 -31.36 -14.30
C GLU A 423 22.06 -31.20 -15.79
N GLN A 424 23.33 -31.37 -16.15
CA GLN A 424 23.75 -31.33 -17.54
C GLN A 424 23.39 -32.64 -18.23
N ILE A 425 22.81 -32.56 -19.43
CA ILE A 425 22.64 -33.75 -20.28
C ILE A 425 24.00 -34.40 -20.59
N SER A 426 24.01 -35.72 -20.79
CA SER A 426 25.26 -36.43 -21.07
C SER A 426 25.96 -35.87 -22.32
N ILE A 427 27.30 -35.85 -22.31
CA ILE A 427 28.11 -35.32 -23.43
C ILE A 427 27.74 -36.02 -24.75
N GLU A 428 27.47 -37.33 -24.70
CA GLU A 428 27.04 -38.11 -25.87
C GLU A 428 25.71 -37.62 -26.44
N ASN A 429 24.73 -37.28 -25.58
CA ASN A 429 23.44 -36.76 -26.03
C ASN A 429 23.56 -35.30 -26.47
N TYR A 430 24.34 -34.50 -25.76
CA TYR A 430 24.62 -33.10 -26.11
C TYR A 430 25.20 -32.98 -27.52
N ASN A 431 26.18 -33.82 -27.88
CA ASN A 431 26.82 -33.80 -29.19
C ASN A 431 25.90 -34.28 -30.34
N LYS A 432 24.79 -34.97 -30.02
CA LYS A 432 23.76 -35.36 -31.01
C LYS A 432 22.76 -34.23 -31.27
N LEU A 433 22.70 -33.20 -30.43
CA LEU A 433 21.77 -32.09 -30.61
C LEU A 433 22.26 -31.17 -31.74
N PRO A 434 21.33 -30.64 -32.57
CA PRO A 434 21.59 -29.47 -33.40
C PRO A 434 22.13 -28.29 -32.59
N ARG A 435 22.89 -27.41 -33.24
CA ARG A 435 23.57 -26.28 -32.56
C ARG A 435 22.62 -25.40 -31.74
N HIS A 436 21.44 -25.07 -32.26
CA HIS A 436 20.46 -24.25 -31.53
C HIS A 436 19.95 -24.93 -30.25
N PHE A 437 19.83 -26.27 -30.21
CA PHE A 437 19.47 -27.00 -29.00
C PHE A 437 20.65 -27.21 -28.05
N GLN A 438 21.90 -27.21 -28.55
CA GLN A 438 23.08 -27.12 -27.70
C GLN A 438 23.15 -25.76 -26.99
N ASP A 439 22.86 -24.68 -27.71
CA ASP A 439 22.73 -23.33 -27.13
C ASP A 439 21.62 -23.29 -26.08
N TYR A 440 20.45 -23.85 -26.39
CA TYR A 440 19.33 -23.94 -25.44
C TYR A 440 19.66 -24.79 -24.21
N ALA A 441 20.38 -25.91 -24.36
CA ALA A 441 20.80 -26.73 -23.23
C ALA A 441 21.75 -25.98 -22.27
N ARG A 442 22.60 -25.09 -22.80
CA ARG A 442 23.40 -24.19 -21.96
C ARG A 442 22.53 -23.15 -21.26
N HIS A 443 21.60 -22.55 -22.00
CA HIS A 443 20.67 -21.57 -21.45
C HIS A 443 19.79 -22.15 -20.34
N LEU A 444 19.33 -23.40 -20.47
CA LEU A 444 18.56 -24.10 -19.44
C LEU A 444 19.34 -24.22 -18.12
N LEU A 445 20.65 -24.48 -18.18
CA LEU A 445 21.51 -24.51 -16.99
C LEU A 445 21.70 -23.11 -16.39
N GLU A 446 21.74 -22.06 -17.22
CA GLU A 446 21.76 -20.66 -16.74
C GLU A 446 20.46 -20.33 -16.01
N ILE A 447 19.30 -20.67 -16.58
CA ILE A 447 17.99 -20.59 -15.91
C ILE A 447 18.03 -21.33 -14.57
N GLY A 448 18.56 -22.56 -14.57
CA GLY A 448 18.69 -23.40 -13.37
C GLY A 448 19.43 -22.74 -12.21
N ARG A 449 20.36 -21.82 -12.46
CA ARG A 449 21.08 -21.08 -11.40
C ARG A 449 20.18 -20.13 -10.61
N HIS A 450 19.05 -19.73 -11.18
CA HIS A 450 18.04 -18.90 -10.55
C HIS A 450 16.95 -19.73 -9.85
N VAL A 451 16.89 -21.04 -10.09
CA VAL A 451 15.83 -21.92 -9.57
C VAL A 451 16.28 -22.60 -8.27
N LYS A 452 15.43 -22.52 -7.24
CA LYS A 452 15.57 -23.24 -5.97
C LYS A 452 14.30 -24.04 -5.68
N PHE A 453 14.43 -25.05 -4.83
CA PHE A 453 13.32 -25.94 -4.48
C PHE A 453 13.05 -25.93 -2.99
N VAL A 454 11.76 -25.90 -2.64
CA VAL A 454 11.23 -26.13 -1.29
C VAL A 454 10.36 -27.37 -1.35
N THR A 455 10.43 -28.21 -0.31
CA THR A 455 9.60 -29.42 -0.25
C THR A 455 8.35 -29.18 0.59
N GLN A 456 7.20 -29.63 0.08
CA GLN A 456 5.97 -29.77 0.84
C GLN A 456 5.84 -31.23 1.29
N THR A 457 5.88 -31.47 2.60
CA THR A 457 5.81 -32.82 3.18
C THR A 457 4.38 -33.36 3.30
N ALA A 458 3.38 -32.47 3.42
CA ALA A 458 1.97 -32.81 3.53
C ALA A 458 1.10 -31.94 2.61
N GLN A 459 0.18 -32.57 1.87
CA GLN A 459 -0.74 -31.90 0.93
C GLN A 459 -2.01 -31.41 1.66
N GLU A 460 -1.87 -30.40 2.51
CA GLU A 460 -2.98 -29.88 3.32
C GLU A 460 -3.75 -28.70 2.70
N GLY A 461 -3.48 -28.39 1.43
CA GLY A 461 -4.11 -27.29 0.69
C GLY A 461 -3.12 -26.29 0.11
N PHE A 462 -3.65 -25.37 -0.69
CA PHE A 462 -2.87 -24.35 -1.40
C PHE A 462 -2.15 -23.38 -0.45
N GLY A 463 -2.85 -22.90 0.58
CA GLY A 463 -2.27 -22.01 1.59
C GLY A 463 -1.14 -22.68 2.38
N HIS A 464 -1.24 -23.98 2.68
CA HIS A 464 -0.16 -24.74 3.31
C HIS A 464 1.07 -24.82 2.40
N ALA A 465 0.89 -25.09 1.10
CA ALA A 465 2.00 -25.11 0.15
C ALA A 465 2.76 -23.78 0.14
N ILE A 466 2.05 -22.65 0.12
CA ILE A 466 2.66 -21.33 0.18
C ILE A 466 3.41 -21.14 1.51
N HIS A 467 2.82 -21.52 2.64
CA HIS A 467 3.46 -21.40 3.96
C HIS A 467 4.80 -22.16 4.05
N CYS A 468 4.95 -23.32 3.40
CA CYS A 468 6.21 -24.07 3.37
C CYS A 468 7.40 -23.23 2.84
N ALA A 469 7.15 -22.21 2.02
CA ALA A 469 8.19 -21.36 1.44
C ALA A 469 8.58 -20.15 2.30
N LYS A 470 8.00 -19.97 3.50
CA LYS A 470 8.23 -18.82 4.38
C LYS A 470 9.71 -18.49 4.56
N GLU A 471 10.53 -19.50 4.88
CA GLU A 471 11.97 -19.30 5.12
C GLU A 471 12.74 -18.96 3.84
N ALA A 472 12.40 -19.59 2.71
CA ALA A 472 13.06 -19.35 1.43
C ALA A 472 12.77 -17.94 0.89
N ILE A 473 11.53 -17.47 1.07
CA ILE A 473 11.12 -16.11 0.69
C ILE A 473 11.70 -15.08 1.67
N GLY A 474 11.57 -15.31 2.97
CA GLY A 474 12.02 -14.39 4.01
C GLY A 474 11.06 -13.22 4.21
N HIS A 475 11.59 -12.02 4.45
CA HIS A 475 10.80 -10.82 4.76
C HIS A 475 10.61 -9.88 3.57
N GLU A 476 10.63 -10.36 2.33
CA GLU A 476 10.43 -9.52 1.14
C GLU A 476 9.16 -9.89 0.37
N PRO A 477 8.57 -8.94 -0.38
CA PRO A 477 7.45 -9.24 -1.26
C PRO A 477 7.89 -10.17 -2.39
N PHE A 478 6.96 -11.00 -2.87
CA PHE A 478 7.26 -12.02 -3.87
C PHE A 478 6.14 -12.15 -4.90
N LEU A 479 6.52 -12.56 -6.10
CA LEU A 479 5.60 -12.89 -7.19
C LEU A 479 5.17 -14.37 -7.06
N LEU A 480 3.92 -14.63 -6.71
CA LEU A 480 3.34 -15.97 -6.76
C LEU A 480 2.72 -16.21 -8.15
N MET A 481 3.07 -17.31 -8.80
CA MET A 481 2.47 -17.74 -10.07
C MET A 481 2.01 -19.19 -9.95
N LEU A 482 0.78 -19.47 -10.39
CA LEU A 482 0.26 -20.84 -10.36
C LEU A 482 1.04 -21.75 -11.33
N GLY A 483 1.48 -22.92 -10.86
CA GLY A 483 2.30 -23.86 -11.64
C GLY A 483 1.56 -24.58 -12.78
N ASP A 484 0.23 -24.49 -12.81
CA ASP A 484 -0.62 -25.08 -13.85
C ASP A 484 -1.28 -24.05 -14.77
N HIS A 485 -0.81 -22.81 -14.72
CA HIS A 485 -1.29 -21.77 -15.60
C HIS A 485 -0.14 -21.16 -16.40
N LEU A 486 -0.34 -21.08 -17.71
CA LEU A 486 0.56 -20.38 -18.62
C LEU A 486 -0.04 -19.02 -18.98
N TYR A 487 0.82 -18.05 -19.27
CA TYR A 487 0.42 -16.66 -19.46
C TYR A 487 0.92 -16.16 -20.81
N ARG A 488 0.10 -15.36 -21.47
CA ARG A 488 0.49 -14.70 -22.71
C ARG A 488 0.01 -13.27 -22.72
N SER A 489 0.94 -12.33 -22.77
CA SER A 489 0.61 -10.92 -22.94
C SER A 489 0.13 -10.62 -24.36
N HIS A 490 -0.78 -9.65 -24.50
CA HIS A 490 -1.14 -9.07 -25.80
C HIS A 490 -0.25 -7.87 -26.18
N ASN A 491 0.69 -7.48 -25.32
CA ASN A 491 1.62 -6.37 -25.53
C ASN A 491 3.07 -6.79 -25.25
N GLU A 492 4.01 -5.85 -25.40
CA GLU A 492 5.45 -6.11 -25.25
C GLU A 492 5.87 -6.47 -23.81
N ARG A 493 5.11 -6.03 -22.80
CA ARG A 493 5.38 -6.34 -21.39
C ARG A 493 4.80 -7.69 -21.06
N SER A 494 5.56 -8.56 -20.41
CA SER A 494 5.03 -9.84 -19.93
C SER A 494 3.88 -9.64 -18.95
N CYS A 495 3.00 -10.63 -18.76
CA CYS A 495 1.89 -10.50 -17.80
C CYS A 495 2.44 -10.23 -16.40
N ALA A 496 3.51 -10.93 -16.02
CA ALA A 496 4.19 -10.70 -14.75
C ALA A 496 4.77 -9.27 -14.63
N GLN A 497 5.35 -8.73 -15.72
CA GLN A 497 5.89 -7.37 -15.73
C GLN A 497 4.79 -6.31 -15.54
N GLN A 498 3.60 -6.49 -16.13
CA GLN A 498 2.47 -5.58 -15.93
C GLN A 498 2.09 -5.46 -14.44
N LEU A 499 2.10 -6.57 -13.70
CA LEU A 499 1.86 -6.56 -12.26
C LEU A 499 3.00 -5.85 -11.50
N LEU A 500 4.26 -6.14 -11.86
CA LEU A 500 5.43 -5.52 -11.21
C LEU A 500 5.44 -4.01 -11.37
N ASP A 501 5.06 -3.49 -12.54
CA ASP A 501 4.97 -2.05 -12.80
C ASP A 501 3.98 -1.37 -11.84
N VAL A 502 2.78 -1.95 -11.68
CA VAL A 502 1.76 -1.46 -10.74
C VAL A 502 2.25 -1.56 -9.29
N TYR A 503 2.91 -2.67 -8.92
CA TYR A 503 3.49 -2.80 -7.58
C TYR A 503 4.54 -1.73 -7.31
N HIS A 504 5.44 -1.48 -8.26
CA HIS A 504 6.49 -0.46 -8.12
C HIS A 504 5.92 0.96 -8.05
N GLN A 505 4.74 1.20 -8.62
CA GLN A 505 4.05 2.48 -8.52
C GLN A 505 3.33 2.66 -7.18
N HIS A 506 2.66 1.63 -6.67
CA HIS A 506 1.76 1.77 -5.52
C HIS A 506 2.27 1.15 -4.21
N GLY A 507 3.15 0.14 -4.27
CA GLY A 507 3.69 -0.56 -3.11
C GLY A 507 2.63 -1.35 -2.31
N ILE A 508 1.48 -1.64 -2.90
CA ILE A 508 0.36 -2.41 -2.34
C ILE A 508 0.38 -3.81 -2.96
N SER A 509 0.11 -4.86 -2.16
CA SER A 509 -0.06 -6.21 -2.70
C SER A 509 -1.11 -6.23 -3.80
N LEU A 510 -0.87 -6.97 -4.88
CA LEU A 510 -1.79 -6.97 -6.00
C LEU A 510 -1.96 -8.33 -6.66
N VAL A 511 -3.12 -8.53 -7.29
CA VAL A 511 -3.44 -9.72 -8.06
C VAL A 511 -3.74 -9.34 -9.51
N GLY A 512 -3.35 -10.22 -10.43
CA GLY A 512 -3.89 -10.17 -11.78
C GLY A 512 -5.35 -10.59 -11.77
N LEU A 513 -6.18 -9.92 -12.56
CA LEU A 513 -7.60 -10.17 -12.72
C LEU A 513 -7.94 -10.38 -14.20
N ARG A 514 -9.02 -11.13 -14.42
CA ARG A 514 -9.69 -11.23 -15.72
C ARG A 514 -11.20 -11.13 -15.54
N ARG A 515 -11.89 -10.75 -16.61
CA ARG A 515 -13.35 -10.86 -16.66
C ARG A 515 -13.74 -12.32 -16.85
N THR A 516 -14.82 -12.75 -16.19
CA THR A 516 -15.31 -14.12 -16.25
C THR A 516 -16.84 -14.12 -16.20
N PRO A 517 -17.50 -14.86 -17.11
CA PRO A 517 -18.94 -15.04 -17.07
C PRO A 517 -19.40 -15.69 -15.75
N GLU A 518 -20.59 -15.34 -15.30
CA GLU A 518 -21.19 -15.78 -14.04
C GLU A 518 -21.22 -17.30 -13.85
N ASP A 519 -21.43 -18.07 -14.93
CA ASP A 519 -21.51 -19.52 -14.89
C ASP A 519 -20.16 -20.22 -14.65
N GLN A 520 -19.05 -19.48 -14.75
CA GLN A 520 -17.69 -20.00 -14.58
C GLN A 520 -17.03 -19.62 -13.25
N ILE A 521 -17.62 -18.71 -12.47
CA ILE A 521 -16.99 -18.17 -11.25
C ILE A 521 -16.75 -19.22 -10.16
N ALA A 522 -17.55 -20.30 -10.15
CA ALA A 522 -17.42 -21.39 -9.16
C ALA A 522 -16.09 -22.14 -9.24
N ALA A 523 -15.30 -21.95 -10.31
CA ALA A 523 -13.98 -22.54 -10.48
C ALA A 523 -12.84 -21.64 -9.95
N PHE A 524 -13.10 -20.36 -9.68
CA PHE A 524 -12.06 -19.36 -9.43
C PHE A 524 -12.31 -18.52 -8.18
N GLY A 525 -11.23 -18.04 -7.55
CA GLY A 525 -11.35 -16.92 -6.63
C GLY A 525 -11.89 -15.71 -7.36
N THR A 526 -12.86 -15.03 -6.75
CA THR A 526 -13.57 -13.89 -7.33
C THR A 526 -13.43 -12.70 -6.38
N VAL A 527 -13.33 -11.50 -6.93
CA VAL A 527 -13.13 -10.28 -6.15
C VAL A 527 -14.18 -9.22 -6.43
N ALA A 528 -14.40 -8.35 -5.45
CA ALA A 528 -15.12 -7.09 -5.60
C ALA A 528 -14.21 -5.90 -5.22
N GLY A 529 -14.59 -4.70 -5.63
CA GLY A 529 -13.81 -3.50 -5.33
C GLY A 529 -14.33 -2.24 -5.99
N VAL A 530 -13.54 -1.17 -5.84
CA VAL A 530 -13.80 0.14 -6.44
C VAL A 530 -12.65 0.50 -7.37
N TRP A 531 -12.96 1.00 -8.58
CA TRP A 531 -11.94 1.40 -9.54
C TRP A 531 -11.10 2.57 -9.00
N LEU A 532 -9.78 2.39 -9.02
CA LEU A 532 -8.79 3.45 -8.86
C LEU A 532 -8.51 4.12 -10.21
N GLU A 533 -8.35 3.29 -11.24
CA GLU A 533 -8.21 3.70 -12.63
C GLU A 533 -9.27 2.96 -13.44
N GLY A 534 -10.14 3.71 -14.12
CA GLY A 534 -11.37 3.20 -14.72
C GLY A 534 -11.13 1.98 -15.61
N GLY A 535 -11.65 0.82 -15.18
CA GLY A 535 -11.62 -0.43 -15.94
C GLY A 535 -10.28 -1.18 -15.98
N GLN A 536 -9.25 -0.70 -15.29
CA GLN A 536 -7.90 -1.31 -15.31
C GLN A 536 -7.39 -1.67 -13.91
N LEU A 537 -7.40 -0.72 -12.97
CA LEU A 537 -6.88 -0.90 -11.62
C LEU A 537 -7.99 -0.78 -10.58
N LEU A 538 -8.18 -1.84 -9.80
CA LEU A 538 -9.20 -1.97 -8.79
C LEU A 538 -8.58 -1.93 -7.39
N ASN A 539 -9.16 -1.15 -6.47
CA ASN A 539 -8.94 -1.35 -5.05
C ASN A 539 -9.89 -2.43 -4.54
N ILE A 540 -9.36 -3.60 -4.22
CA ILE A 540 -10.14 -4.78 -3.82
C ILE A 540 -10.64 -4.58 -2.39
N ASN A 541 -11.94 -4.79 -2.18
CA ASN A 541 -12.56 -4.77 -0.86
C ASN A 541 -13.10 -6.16 -0.43
N GLU A 542 -13.10 -7.14 -1.32
CA GLU A 542 -13.53 -8.50 -0.96
C GLU A 542 -12.88 -9.56 -1.84
N PHE A 543 -12.40 -10.64 -1.20
CA PHE A 543 -12.04 -11.89 -1.86
C PHE A 543 -13.03 -12.99 -1.47
N ALA A 544 -13.47 -13.78 -2.45
CA ALA A 544 -14.28 -14.97 -2.21
C ALA A 544 -13.71 -16.18 -2.96
N GLU A 545 -13.47 -17.28 -2.25
CA GLU A 545 -13.00 -18.53 -2.84
C GLU A 545 -14.17 -19.30 -3.48
N LYS A 546 -14.16 -19.40 -4.82
CA LYS A 546 -15.12 -20.21 -5.59
C LYS A 546 -16.56 -19.96 -5.15
N PRO A 547 -17.03 -18.70 -5.20
CA PRO A 547 -18.33 -18.33 -4.64
C PRO A 547 -19.47 -19.04 -5.37
N THR A 548 -20.61 -19.13 -4.70
CA THR A 548 -21.87 -19.45 -5.37
C THR A 548 -22.35 -18.24 -6.18
N ILE A 549 -23.19 -18.48 -7.18
CA ILE A 549 -23.80 -17.41 -7.98
C ILE A 549 -24.59 -16.44 -7.10
N ASP A 550 -25.37 -16.95 -6.15
CA ASP A 550 -26.17 -16.10 -5.25
C ASP A 550 -25.31 -15.19 -4.37
N TYR A 551 -24.18 -15.72 -3.88
CA TYR A 551 -23.21 -14.94 -3.12
C TYR A 551 -22.60 -13.85 -4.00
N ALA A 552 -22.18 -14.21 -5.22
CA ALA A 552 -21.56 -13.27 -6.15
C ALA A 552 -22.48 -12.10 -6.52
N ARG A 553 -23.75 -12.38 -6.82
CA ARG A 553 -24.77 -11.36 -7.13
C ARG A 553 -25.03 -10.38 -5.99
N SER A 554 -24.78 -10.81 -4.75
CA SER A 554 -25.05 -10.00 -3.55
C SER A 554 -23.82 -9.23 -3.06
N HIS A 555 -22.62 -9.77 -3.28
CA HIS A 555 -21.40 -9.29 -2.62
C HIS A 555 -20.27 -8.94 -3.58
N LEU A 556 -20.25 -9.49 -4.79
CA LEU A 556 -19.09 -9.41 -5.70
C LEU A 556 -19.33 -8.55 -6.94
N LEU A 557 -20.35 -7.69 -6.89
CA LEU A 557 -20.63 -6.74 -7.96
C LEU A 557 -19.57 -5.62 -7.97
N VAL A 558 -19.03 -5.33 -9.14
CA VAL A 558 -18.11 -4.22 -9.35
C VAL A 558 -18.80 -3.17 -10.24
N PRO A 559 -18.94 -1.91 -9.77
CA PRO A 559 -19.57 -0.86 -10.57
C PRO A 559 -18.90 -0.69 -11.94
N GLY A 560 -19.72 -0.59 -12.99
CA GLY A 560 -19.24 -0.42 -14.37
C GLY A 560 -18.87 -1.71 -15.11
N LEU A 561 -18.97 -2.88 -14.48
CA LEU A 561 -18.93 -4.15 -15.22
C LEU A 561 -20.29 -4.49 -15.84
N PRO A 562 -20.30 -5.23 -16.96
CA PRO A 562 -21.52 -5.80 -17.51
C PRO A 562 -22.25 -6.70 -16.50
N GLU A 563 -23.56 -6.81 -16.65
CA GLU A 563 -24.36 -7.77 -15.89
C GLU A 563 -23.88 -9.19 -16.18
N HIS A 564 -23.85 -10.06 -15.16
CA HIS A 564 -23.35 -11.43 -15.25
C HIS A 564 -21.86 -11.58 -15.60
N GLU A 565 -21.06 -10.52 -15.45
CA GLU A 565 -19.60 -10.60 -15.48
C GLU A 565 -18.99 -10.27 -14.12
N TYR A 566 -17.98 -11.04 -13.74
CA TYR A 566 -17.24 -10.87 -12.49
C TYR A 566 -15.73 -10.83 -12.75
N LEU A 567 -14.99 -10.34 -11.76
CA LEU A 567 -13.53 -10.34 -11.81
C LEU A 567 -12.99 -11.54 -11.05
N THR A 568 -12.31 -12.43 -11.76
CA THR A 568 -11.66 -13.60 -11.16
C THR A 568 -10.14 -13.50 -11.20
N LEU A 569 -9.50 -14.22 -10.29
CA LEU A 569 -8.05 -14.25 -10.16
C LEU A 569 -7.41 -14.81 -11.44
N PHE A 570 -6.46 -14.07 -11.99
CA PHE A 570 -5.68 -14.43 -13.17
C PHE A 570 -4.58 -15.46 -12.84
N GLY A 571 -4.23 -15.69 -11.58
CA GLY A 571 -3.21 -16.68 -11.20
C GLY A 571 -1.79 -16.12 -11.02
N GLN A 572 -1.64 -14.80 -11.13
CA GLN A 572 -0.42 -14.08 -10.77
C GLN A 572 -0.73 -13.13 -9.59
N TYR A 573 0.16 -13.09 -8.61
CA TYR A 573 -0.01 -12.33 -7.38
C TYR A 573 1.33 -11.73 -6.96
N ILE A 574 1.35 -10.47 -6.55
CA ILE A 574 2.46 -9.88 -5.80
C ILE A 574 2.01 -9.71 -4.37
N ILE A 575 2.61 -10.49 -3.47
CA ILE A 575 2.16 -10.63 -2.09
C ILE A 575 3.27 -10.18 -1.14
N LYS A 576 2.89 -9.43 -0.12
CA LYS A 576 3.79 -9.02 0.97
C LYS A 576 3.97 -10.15 1.99
N PRO A 577 5.13 -10.23 2.68
CA PRO A 577 5.50 -11.35 3.53
C PRO A 577 4.56 -11.58 4.74
N GLN A 578 3.78 -10.57 5.14
CA GLN A 578 2.75 -10.67 6.19
C GLN A 578 1.76 -11.82 5.94
N ILE A 579 1.56 -12.22 4.67
CA ILE A 579 0.73 -13.39 4.33
C ILE A 579 1.13 -14.66 5.09
N PHE A 580 2.43 -14.85 5.35
CA PHE A 580 2.93 -16.01 6.04
C PHE A 580 2.51 -16.05 7.51
N ASP A 581 2.26 -14.90 8.13
CA ASP A 581 1.81 -14.84 9.52
C ASP A 581 0.33 -15.21 9.63
N TYR A 582 -0.50 -14.78 8.68
CA TYR A 582 -1.90 -15.21 8.61
C TYR A 582 -2.03 -16.70 8.27
N LEU A 583 -1.22 -17.20 7.34
CA LEU A 583 -1.17 -18.63 7.03
C LEU A 583 -0.71 -19.45 8.24
N ALA A 584 0.31 -18.99 8.97
CA ALA A 584 0.75 -19.64 10.20
C ALA A 584 -0.36 -19.68 11.26
N GLU A 585 -1.10 -18.57 11.42
CA GLU A 585 -2.24 -18.52 12.34
C GLU A 585 -3.35 -19.49 11.94
N HIS A 586 -3.70 -19.57 10.66
CA HIS A 586 -4.71 -20.51 10.16
C HIS A 586 -4.28 -21.96 10.43
N ILE A 587 -3.01 -22.29 10.17
CA ILE A 587 -2.45 -23.62 10.43
C ILE A 587 -2.49 -23.94 11.93
N GLN A 588 -2.02 -23.01 12.78
CA GLN A 588 -1.98 -23.18 14.23
C GLN A 588 -3.36 -23.41 14.84
N HIS A 589 -4.39 -22.73 14.33
CA HIS A 589 -5.77 -22.83 14.81
C HIS A 589 -6.63 -23.83 14.00
N ASN A 590 -6.04 -24.54 13.05
CA ASN A 590 -6.72 -25.48 12.15
C ASN A 590 -7.94 -24.87 11.42
N VAL A 591 -7.82 -23.62 10.98
CA VAL A 591 -8.85 -22.91 10.19
C VAL A 591 -8.80 -23.40 8.75
N ARG A 592 -9.80 -24.17 8.33
CA ARG A 592 -9.86 -24.79 7.00
C ARG A 592 -11.14 -24.42 6.28
N GLU A 593 -11.02 -24.19 4.99
CA GLU A 593 -12.14 -23.99 4.07
C GLU A 593 -12.22 -25.19 3.14
N ARG A 594 -13.39 -25.84 3.09
CA ARG A 594 -13.60 -27.06 2.30
C ARG A 594 -12.61 -28.19 2.63
N GLY A 595 -12.11 -28.24 3.86
CA GLY A 595 -11.17 -29.25 4.34
C GLY A 595 -9.68 -28.92 4.15
N GLU A 596 -9.36 -27.78 3.54
CA GLU A 596 -8.00 -27.38 3.19
C GLU A 596 -7.61 -26.04 3.80
N PHE A 597 -6.31 -25.83 4.02
CA PHE A 597 -5.77 -24.49 4.26
C PHE A 597 -5.74 -23.72 2.94
N GLN A 598 -6.63 -22.74 2.79
CA GLN A 598 -6.74 -21.92 1.58
C GLN A 598 -5.91 -20.64 1.68
N LEU A 599 -5.44 -20.15 0.52
CA LEU A 599 -4.75 -18.85 0.44
C LEU A 599 -5.74 -17.68 0.48
N THR A 600 -6.95 -17.86 -0.06
CA THR A 600 -7.91 -16.77 -0.31
C THR A 600 -8.35 -16.05 0.97
N SER A 601 -8.62 -16.76 2.07
CA SER A 601 -8.92 -16.10 3.36
C SER A 601 -7.73 -15.36 3.96
N ALA A 602 -6.51 -15.87 3.76
CA ALA A 602 -5.30 -15.17 4.20
C ALA A 602 -5.06 -13.90 3.35
N LEU A 603 -5.40 -13.92 2.05
CA LEU A 603 -5.40 -12.73 1.19
C LEU A 603 -6.45 -11.71 1.62
N ASP A 604 -7.68 -12.14 1.95
CA ASP A 604 -8.71 -11.21 2.45
C ASP A 604 -8.29 -10.55 3.76
N ARG A 605 -7.63 -11.30 4.65
CA ARG A 605 -7.06 -10.73 5.88
C ARG A 605 -5.94 -9.73 5.60
N LEU A 606 -5.03 -10.06 4.68
CA LEU A 606 -3.99 -9.12 4.25
C LEU A 606 -4.60 -7.85 3.64
N ARG A 607 -5.65 -7.98 2.83
CA ARG A 607 -6.42 -6.86 2.28
C ARG A 607 -7.01 -5.97 3.38
N GLN A 608 -7.60 -6.54 4.44
CA GLN A 608 -8.16 -5.77 5.55
C GLN A 608 -7.09 -4.97 6.32
N GLU A 609 -5.86 -5.48 6.38
CA GLU A 609 -4.78 -4.88 7.16
C GLU A 609 -3.91 -3.88 6.37
N ASP A 610 -3.57 -4.18 5.11
CA ASP A 610 -2.63 -3.41 4.26
C ASP A 610 -3.26 -2.88 2.95
N GLY A 611 -4.47 -3.31 2.61
CA GLY A 611 -5.09 -3.06 1.31
C GLY A 611 -4.67 -4.09 0.25
N PHE A 612 -5.35 -4.09 -0.89
CA PHE A 612 -5.03 -4.99 -2.01
C PHE A 612 -5.50 -4.39 -3.33
N HIS A 613 -4.65 -4.42 -4.36
CA HIS A 613 -5.01 -3.98 -5.71
C HIS A 613 -5.31 -5.15 -6.64
N GLY A 614 -6.13 -4.92 -7.64
CA GLY A 614 -6.43 -5.85 -8.72
C GLY A 614 -6.16 -5.19 -10.05
N LEU A 615 -5.31 -5.81 -10.88
CA LEU A 615 -5.02 -5.32 -12.22
C LEU A 615 -5.71 -6.22 -13.25
N ILE A 616 -6.55 -5.66 -14.13
CA ILE A 616 -7.01 -6.39 -15.31
C ILE A 616 -5.79 -6.59 -16.22
N VAL A 617 -5.34 -7.85 -16.32
CA VAL A 617 -4.13 -8.18 -17.09
C VAL A 617 -4.47 -8.12 -18.58
N ASP A 618 -3.66 -7.39 -19.34
CA ASP A 618 -3.75 -7.39 -20.79
C ASP A 618 -3.01 -8.62 -21.34
N GLY A 619 -3.70 -9.75 -21.25
CA GLY A 619 -3.19 -11.04 -21.66
C GLY A 619 -4.21 -12.16 -21.49
N LYS A 620 -3.86 -13.32 -22.02
CA LYS A 620 -4.62 -14.55 -21.88
C LYS A 620 -3.90 -15.51 -20.94
N ARG A 621 -4.69 -16.22 -20.15
CA ARG A 621 -4.24 -17.33 -19.31
C ARG A 621 -4.74 -18.64 -19.87
N TYR A 622 -3.86 -19.64 -19.85
CA TYR A 622 -4.11 -21.00 -20.30
C TYR A 622 -3.97 -21.97 -19.12
N ASP A 623 -4.81 -22.98 -19.05
CA ASP A 623 -4.89 -23.94 -17.93
C ASP A 623 -4.48 -25.34 -18.43
N ILE A 624 -3.50 -25.93 -17.77
CA ILE A 624 -3.03 -27.30 -18.07
C ILE A 624 -3.50 -28.32 -17.03
N GLY A 625 -4.32 -27.92 -16.07
CA GLY A 625 -4.78 -28.71 -14.93
C GLY A 625 -6.01 -29.58 -15.19
N LEU A 626 -6.64 -29.45 -16.36
CA LEU A 626 -7.81 -30.21 -16.82
C LEU A 626 -7.58 -30.74 -18.25
N PRO A 627 -8.03 -31.97 -18.59
CA PRO A 627 -7.80 -32.55 -19.92
C PRO A 627 -8.27 -31.67 -21.09
N GLU A 628 -9.48 -31.13 -21.00
CA GLU A 628 -10.11 -30.28 -22.01
C GLU A 628 -9.36 -28.96 -22.19
N HIS A 629 -8.98 -28.30 -21.09
CA HIS A 629 -8.21 -27.05 -21.13
C HIS A 629 -6.77 -27.28 -21.59
N TYR A 630 -6.18 -28.43 -21.25
CA TYR A 630 -4.85 -28.79 -21.72
C TYR A 630 -4.85 -29.01 -23.24
N LEU A 631 -5.88 -29.65 -23.80
CA LEU A 631 -6.05 -29.77 -25.24
C LEU A 631 -6.20 -28.40 -25.92
N GLU A 632 -7.03 -27.50 -25.37
CA GLU A 632 -7.17 -26.13 -25.87
C GLU A 632 -5.82 -25.39 -25.83
N THR A 633 -5.08 -25.53 -24.72
CA THR A 633 -3.76 -24.93 -24.53
C THR A 633 -2.77 -25.42 -25.58
N LEU A 634 -2.74 -26.73 -25.85
CA LEU A 634 -1.89 -27.30 -26.90
C LEU A 634 -2.24 -26.77 -28.29
N GLN A 635 -3.51 -26.49 -28.55
CA GLN A 635 -3.95 -25.96 -29.83
C GLN A 635 -3.60 -24.47 -30.01
N THR A 636 -3.69 -23.67 -28.94
CA THR A 636 -3.75 -22.21 -29.07
C THR A 636 -2.58 -21.44 -28.45
N PHE A 637 -1.84 -22.00 -27.49
CA PHE A 637 -0.80 -21.25 -26.76
C PHE A 637 0.37 -20.75 -27.63
N GLY A 638 0.80 -21.59 -28.58
CA GLY A 638 1.90 -21.28 -29.51
C GLY A 638 1.45 -20.56 -30.79
N GLN A 639 0.15 -20.30 -30.97
CA GLN A 639 -0.35 -19.60 -32.15
C GLN A 639 -0.23 -18.08 -31.97
N ASP A 640 0.25 -17.39 -32.99
CA ASP A 640 0.19 -15.93 -33.06
C ASP A 640 -1.21 -15.52 -33.55
N GLU A 641 -2.02 -14.90 -32.69
CA GLU A 641 -3.28 -14.25 -33.10
C GLU A 641 -3.04 -13.13 -34.15
N LEU A 642 -1.80 -12.65 -34.30
CA LEU A 642 -1.39 -11.72 -35.36
C LEU A 642 -1.31 -12.36 -36.77
N SER A 643 -1.42 -13.68 -36.89
CA SER A 643 -1.26 -14.40 -38.18
C SER A 643 -2.55 -14.94 -38.80
N ALA A 644 -3.70 -14.78 -38.14
CA ALA A 644 -4.97 -15.38 -38.56
C ALA A 644 -5.59 -14.79 -39.85
N ASN A 645 -4.93 -13.84 -40.53
CA ASN A 645 -5.43 -13.18 -41.73
C ASN A 645 -4.67 -13.48 -43.04
N GLU A 646 -3.70 -14.40 -43.07
CA GLU A 646 -2.90 -14.62 -44.30
C GLU A 646 -2.86 -16.04 -44.90
N PHE A 647 -3.60 -17.01 -44.37
CA PHE A 647 -3.65 -18.33 -45.01
C PHE A 647 -5.09 -18.86 -45.14
N ALA A 648 -5.82 -18.28 -46.09
CA ALA A 648 -6.84 -19.03 -46.81
C ALA A 648 -6.14 -20.01 -47.77
N PRO A 649 -6.46 -21.32 -47.74
CA PRO A 649 -5.81 -22.29 -48.60
C PRO A 649 -6.30 -22.12 -50.04
N HIS A 650 -5.38 -21.87 -50.96
CA HIS A 650 -5.59 -22.26 -52.35
C HIS A 650 -5.36 -23.77 -52.46
N GLU A 651 -6.43 -24.54 -52.58
CA GLU A 651 -6.42 -25.87 -53.21
C GLU A 651 -6.97 -25.75 -54.64
N PRO A 652 -6.66 -26.68 -55.56
CA PRO A 652 -5.41 -27.43 -55.79
C PRO A 652 -4.62 -26.95 -57.01
#